data_AF-A0A7R6Z6U1-F1
#
_entry.id   AF-A0A7R6Z6U1-F1
#
_cell.length_a   1.000
_cell.length_b   1.000
_cell.length_c   1.000
_cell.angle_alpha   90.00
_cell.angle_beta   90.00
_cell.angle_gamma   90.00
#
_symmetry.space_group_name_H-M   'P 1'
#
loop_
_entity.id
_entity.type
_entity.pdbx_description
1 polymer ?
#
loop_
_entity_poly.entity_id
_entity_poly.type
_entity_poly.pdbx_seq_one_letter_code
_entity_poly.pdbx_strand_id
1 'polypeptide(L)'
;MSYDAILETPNVIVVSGPAGKSLHVVQDAAELVADFGREGDRAIIRATGAEWRKASGVWAATGANFWGTLLQQSADKVELARRWAEEDADVEVDGGFSALHWAGRSEYWATRPDVVTVSMNIASIVSAAANMAAIVAAPGHAADAMTYADQAEGYRDQVASIALTFGDLASAMTAINTAVSASAGSATTASAKATQTAADVVAANAAVVNAQAARDASLYGKGVFPTIAAAIGLGIIGTGAITAGAGGANGTFDLAFTGGAGSGAAGRFVVAGGALTQVLITSPGSYTVAPTLSFAASAGLTGAAAAAVLGRNVDVGEYFWTEVATGVLGLFNVTAGPVATDTGVRSLPTVDPAVADRLASRLAYEDSGAAFLFAESTPAVLIKDAENETKRFLGPAASKIAVANAGITYRFNALGFMEAVPANTLRFDHHPVTLARKGLRVEAGRSNVVLQSRSLRITHQLTVTGGAGTFVDGETVTASGGGTGIYRAGNSTSTIFALSGGAGAMTGTLTGATSGATKTISSSALVWVATNMTVAQNQVGIDGVANSASLLTATAADATVSQAITQASLLRAQDAYVKRVTGSGAVSMSMDGGATWTVITPTARWARLSIPNQTLANPTVLIKLATSGDAIAVDCFQNEPGTATYPSSPMPTTTTAVVRSADAITIPTSALPGDFSTFSVYAVVSTEAANTDIRGVWCLDAGATSERIIAMLSSITVGALQMFNANVLQMNVLAGAGDPFIRHRQMASLIAGAARFGMDGTLGTTDTVFTAPTVFTTFRLGALGPGGLTPLGGWIEEIIIVPRAAGDAEIRNVTAFGWPGNEPTINIAPNDSRIEDSDYYGTLSLSAAEASLVRPIVSSNYQNTTPGWRRHFNTRAKDIVLHFSNPGLSGASTNGVGAIFVDGVFFQSFTIGSAVGKTFVPVTFTSVADRHIEIVMPYGMSTRFLGATIPNGATITAPATRLTLPRAVIIGDSRGHGFQATAARYHWFELLCRAKGWQHINLANGSRRLNTSTADGTVLGQANPAVAFSLYDYNDRTDQVPLLTHKNNYKTLINNFRVLKPTTKLYVITSNWISAAQDALTLKIADYRQATADALTELADANNILINGLSLTTNSNASIGDGVHPNDVGSAEWAANIAPLVSV
;
A
#
# COMPACT_ATOMS: atom_id res chain seq x y z
N MET A 1 -31.68 36.07 17.53
CA MET A 1 -31.31 35.30 18.75
C MET A 1 -29.85 35.55 19.11
N SER A 2 -29.47 35.52 20.40
CA SER A 2 -28.06 35.53 20.85
C SER A 2 -27.41 34.16 20.59
N TYR A 3 -26.08 34.06 20.71
CA TYR A 3 -25.35 32.79 20.51
C TYR A 3 -25.80 31.71 21.49
N ASP A 4 -25.99 32.04 22.77
CA ASP A 4 -26.38 31.04 23.78
C ASP A 4 -27.78 30.49 23.50
N ALA A 5 -28.69 31.35 23.08
CA ALA A 5 -30.07 30.96 22.76
C ALA A 5 -30.19 30.06 21.51
N ILE A 6 -29.21 30.08 20.58
CA ILE A 6 -29.22 29.17 19.43
C ILE A 6 -28.85 27.73 19.82
N LEU A 7 -28.01 27.56 20.84
CA LEU A 7 -27.56 26.24 21.32
C LEU A 7 -28.59 25.59 22.25
N GLU A 8 -29.42 26.39 22.90
CA GLU A 8 -30.60 25.91 23.63
C GLU A 8 -31.70 25.40 22.69
N THR A 9 -31.61 25.68 21.38
CA THR A 9 -32.52 25.11 20.39
C THR A 9 -32.09 23.67 20.08
N PRO A 10 -32.94 22.65 20.31
CA PRO A 10 -32.53 21.26 20.14
C PRO A 10 -32.09 20.95 18.70
N ASN A 11 -30.94 20.28 18.56
CA ASN A 11 -30.43 19.73 17.29
C ASN A 11 -30.08 20.75 16.19
N VAL A 12 -29.40 21.85 16.53
CA VAL A 12 -28.89 22.82 15.53
C VAL A 12 -27.61 22.32 14.85
N ILE A 13 -27.51 22.51 13.53
CA ILE A 13 -26.28 22.36 12.72
C ILE A 13 -25.92 23.73 12.17
N VAL A 14 -24.63 24.07 12.14
CA VAL A 14 -24.16 25.34 11.55
C VAL A 14 -23.30 25.04 10.31
N VAL A 15 -23.52 25.81 9.24
CA VAL A 15 -22.82 25.68 7.96
C VAL A 15 -22.10 27.00 7.69
N SER A 16 -20.76 26.97 7.58
CA SER A 16 -20.00 28.16 7.15
C SER A 16 -19.93 28.28 5.63
N GLY A 17 -20.22 29.47 5.12
CA GLY A 17 -19.94 29.84 3.73
C GLY A 17 -21.00 29.42 2.70
N PRO A 18 -20.82 29.83 1.41
CA PRO A 18 -21.79 29.56 0.35
C PRO A 18 -22.04 28.07 0.14
N ALA A 19 -23.23 27.72 -0.36
CA ALA A 19 -23.75 26.35 -0.42
C ALA A 19 -22.71 25.33 -0.93
N GLY A 20 -22.39 24.32 -0.11
CA GLY A 20 -21.55 23.19 -0.50
C GLY A 20 -20.19 23.04 0.20
N LYS A 21 -19.91 23.79 1.29
CA LYS A 21 -18.74 23.51 2.16
C LYS A 21 -19.15 23.08 3.58
N SER A 22 -18.19 22.46 4.26
CA SER A 22 -18.27 21.52 5.39
C SER A 22 -19.40 21.75 6.42
N LEU A 23 -20.14 20.67 6.72
CA LEU A 23 -21.10 20.56 7.82
C LEU A 23 -20.35 20.32 9.13
N HIS A 24 -20.52 21.16 10.14
CA HIS A 24 -19.99 20.93 11.48
C HIS A 24 -21.09 21.01 12.53
N VAL A 25 -21.05 20.08 13.49
CA VAL A 25 -21.93 20.06 14.65
C VAL A 25 -21.20 20.80 15.77
N VAL A 26 -21.75 21.93 16.18
CA VAL A 26 -21.16 22.78 17.20
C VAL A 26 -21.85 22.48 18.52
N GLN A 27 -21.10 22.25 19.60
CA GLN A 27 -21.67 21.82 20.89
C GLN A 27 -21.66 22.92 21.95
N ASP A 28 -20.93 24.02 21.75
CA ASP A 28 -20.93 25.17 22.65
C ASP A 28 -20.79 26.54 21.96
N ALA A 29 -20.99 27.63 22.72
CA ALA A 29 -21.01 29.00 22.22
C ALA A 29 -19.62 29.52 21.87
N ALA A 30 -18.56 28.97 22.48
CA ALA A 30 -17.19 29.37 22.23
C ALA A 30 -16.70 28.81 20.88
N GLU A 31 -17.05 27.57 20.54
CA GLU A 31 -16.81 26.97 19.21
C GLU A 31 -17.54 27.73 18.10
N LEU A 32 -18.77 28.22 18.39
CA LEU A 32 -19.52 29.05 17.47
C LEU A 32 -18.83 30.42 17.25
N VAL A 33 -18.35 31.08 18.30
CA VAL A 33 -17.70 32.40 18.17
C VAL A 33 -16.30 32.33 17.56
N ALA A 34 -15.54 31.27 17.81
CA ALA A 34 -14.14 31.14 17.38
C ALA A 34 -13.98 30.78 15.89
N ASP A 35 -14.85 29.93 15.33
CA ASP A 35 -14.76 29.47 13.93
C ASP A 35 -16.02 29.72 13.07
N PHE A 36 -17.22 29.91 13.66
CA PHE A 36 -18.51 29.92 12.95
C PHE A 36 -19.51 30.99 13.45
N GLY A 37 -19.36 32.23 12.98
CA GLY A 37 -20.21 33.32 13.42
C GLY A 37 -20.08 34.58 12.58
N ARG A 38 -19.73 34.43 11.31
CA ARG A 38 -19.57 35.58 10.42
C ARG A 38 -20.92 36.02 9.90
N GLU A 39 -20.98 37.28 9.52
CA GLU A 39 -22.13 37.83 8.81
C GLU A 39 -22.38 37.02 7.53
N GLY A 40 -23.58 36.48 7.41
CA GLY A 40 -23.99 35.64 6.28
C GLY A 40 -23.93 34.12 6.50
N ASP A 41 -23.39 33.63 7.62
CA ASP A 41 -23.41 32.20 7.96
C ASP A 41 -24.84 31.69 8.16
N ARG A 42 -25.04 30.38 7.96
CA ARG A 42 -26.36 29.72 8.00
C ARG A 42 -26.40 28.64 9.08
N ALA A 43 -27.52 28.52 9.77
CA ALA A 43 -27.80 27.48 10.75
C ALA A 43 -29.09 26.74 10.36
N ILE A 44 -29.11 25.43 10.54
CA ILE A 44 -30.23 24.55 10.18
C ILE A 44 -30.67 23.81 11.44
N ILE A 45 -31.96 23.92 11.78
CA ILE A 45 -32.55 23.14 12.87
C ILE A 45 -32.89 21.75 12.31
N ARG A 46 -32.20 20.68 12.75
CA ARG A 46 -32.38 19.33 12.17
C ARG A 46 -33.82 18.85 12.19
N ALA A 47 -34.53 19.13 13.28
CA ALA A 47 -35.89 18.63 13.51
C ALA A 47 -36.93 19.24 12.56
N THR A 48 -36.70 20.46 12.08
CA THR A 48 -37.68 21.21 11.27
C THR A 48 -37.17 21.58 9.87
N GLY A 49 -35.86 21.52 9.65
CA GLY A 49 -35.19 22.00 8.44
C GLY A 49 -35.17 23.51 8.29
N ALA A 50 -35.67 24.26 9.29
CA ALA A 50 -35.73 25.71 9.24
C ALA A 50 -34.30 26.29 9.16
N GLU A 51 -34.07 27.09 8.12
CA GLU A 51 -32.78 27.74 7.89
C GLU A 51 -32.78 29.15 8.48
N TRP A 52 -31.76 29.45 9.27
CA TRP A 52 -31.54 30.75 9.90
C TRP A 52 -30.24 31.33 9.38
N ARG A 53 -30.21 32.63 9.11
CA ARG A 53 -29.02 33.33 8.62
C ARG A 53 -28.60 34.38 9.63
N LYS A 54 -27.29 34.55 9.77
CA LYS A 54 -26.72 35.60 10.60
C LYS A 54 -26.64 36.92 9.84
N ALA A 55 -27.29 37.94 10.39
CA ALA A 55 -27.28 39.31 9.88
C ALA A 55 -27.20 40.32 11.05
N SER A 56 -26.27 41.27 10.97
CA SER A 56 -26.04 42.33 11.95
C SER A 56 -25.86 41.83 13.40
N GLY A 57 -25.11 40.75 13.58
CA GLY A 57 -24.83 40.13 14.87
C GLY A 57 -25.95 39.26 15.43
N VAL A 58 -27.06 39.11 14.70
CA VAL A 58 -28.26 38.41 15.17
C VAL A 58 -28.64 37.30 14.19
N TRP A 59 -29.01 36.13 14.71
CA TRP A 59 -29.60 35.06 13.91
C TRP A 59 -31.10 35.28 13.70
N ALA A 60 -31.54 35.22 12.44
CA ALA A 60 -32.94 35.33 12.05
C ALA A 60 -33.35 34.21 11.09
N ALA A 61 -34.58 33.71 11.21
CA ALA A 61 -35.14 32.73 10.29
C ALA A 61 -35.28 33.33 8.89
N THR A 62 -34.83 32.62 7.86
CA THR A 62 -34.95 33.08 6.46
C THR A 62 -36.30 32.74 5.85
N GLY A 63 -37.11 31.92 6.53
CA GLY A 63 -38.34 31.35 5.99
C GLY A 63 -38.12 30.17 5.03
N ALA A 64 -36.87 29.84 4.69
CA ALA A 64 -36.53 28.70 3.86
C ALA A 64 -36.43 27.41 4.69
N ASN A 65 -36.86 26.28 4.11
CA ASN A 65 -36.65 24.95 4.66
C ASN A 65 -35.60 24.23 3.84
N PHE A 66 -34.42 24.03 4.43
CA PHE A 66 -33.26 23.39 3.80
C PHE A 66 -33.60 21.99 3.25
N TRP A 67 -34.39 21.20 4.00
CA TRP A 67 -34.81 19.88 3.55
C TRP A 67 -35.78 19.95 2.37
N GLY A 68 -36.66 20.96 2.34
CA GLY A 68 -37.55 21.22 1.21
C GLY A 68 -36.79 21.62 -0.06
N THR A 69 -35.75 22.44 0.07
CA THR A 69 -34.89 22.81 -1.06
C THR A 69 -34.04 21.65 -1.57
N LEU A 70 -33.53 20.80 -0.66
CA LEU A 70 -32.77 19.60 -1.02
C LEU A 70 -33.67 18.57 -1.71
N LEU A 71 -34.91 18.37 -1.23
CA LEU A 71 -35.92 17.52 -1.84
C LEU A 71 -36.36 18.03 -3.21
N GLN A 72 -36.54 19.34 -3.38
CA GLN A 72 -36.84 19.93 -4.68
C GLN A 72 -35.67 19.75 -5.66
N GLN A 73 -34.43 19.99 -5.23
CA GLN A 73 -33.25 19.78 -6.07
C GLN A 73 -33.04 18.30 -6.45
N SER A 74 -33.35 17.37 -5.55
CA SER A 74 -33.29 15.94 -5.87
C SER A 74 -34.46 15.51 -6.76
N ALA A 75 -35.66 16.07 -6.58
CA ALA A 75 -36.80 15.87 -7.47
C ALA A 75 -36.53 16.43 -8.89
N ASP A 76 -35.95 17.63 -8.99
CA ASP A 76 -35.59 18.26 -10.26
C ASP A 76 -34.49 17.45 -10.98
N LYS A 77 -33.55 16.84 -10.25
CA LYS A 77 -32.55 15.94 -10.81
C LYS A 77 -33.10 14.58 -11.21
N VAL A 78 -34.09 14.05 -10.50
CA VAL A 78 -34.81 12.81 -10.87
C VAL A 78 -35.68 13.06 -12.10
N GLU A 79 -36.34 14.21 -12.20
CA GLU A 79 -37.12 14.62 -13.37
C GLU A 79 -36.22 14.89 -14.59
N LEU A 80 -35.03 15.47 -14.38
CA LEU A 80 -34.03 15.63 -15.44
C LEU A 80 -33.47 14.27 -15.91
N ALA A 81 -33.20 13.35 -14.99
CA ALA A 81 -32.78 11.98 -15.32
C ALA A 81 -33.89 11.18 -16.03
N ARG A 82 -35.16 11.40 -15.67
CA ARG A 82 -36.33 10.82 -16.34
C ARG A 82 -36.48 11.34 -17.76
N ARG A 83 -36.36 12.66 -17.98
CA ARG A 83 -36.41 13.26 -19.33
C ARG A 83 -35.26 12.81 -20.22
N TRP A 84 -34.05 12.67 -19.66
CA TRP A 84 -32.91 12.11 -20.38
C TRP A 84 -33.06 10.62 -20.73
N ALA A 85 -33.85 9.86 -19.98
CA ALA A 85 -34.17 8.47 -20.29
C ALA A 85 -35.31 8.31 -21.31
N GLU A 86 -36.10 9.36 -21.55
CA GLU A 86 -37.28 9.31 -22.43
C GLU A 86 -37.04 9.85 -23.85
N GLU A 87 -36.01 10.68 -24.08
CA GLU A 87 -35.82 11.37 -25.37
C GLU A 87 -34.81 10.72 -26.35
N ASP A 88 -33.94 9.78 -25.95
CA ASP A 88 -33.13 9.01 -26.92
C ASP A 88 -32.51 7.74 -26.31
N ALA A 89 -32.61 6.60 -27.01
CA ALA A 89 -32.24 5.27 -26.49
C ALA A 89 -30.77 4.85 -26.76
N ASP A 90 -29.97 5.69 -27.45
CA ASP A 90 -28.64 5.28 -27.95
C ASP A 90 -27.57 6.40 -27.91
N VAL A 91 -27.52 7.25 -26.88
CA VAL A 91 -26.40 8.18 -26.68
C VAL A 91 -25.79 8.07 -25.27
N GLU A 92 -24.53 7.65 -25.26
CA GLU A 92 -23.58 7.63 -24.16
C GLU A 92 -23.32 9.07 -23.66
N VAL A 93 -23.53 9.34 -22.36
CA VAL A 93 -23.14 10.60 -21.71
C VAL A 93 -22.22 10.33 -20.53
N ASP A 94 -21.02 10.85 -20.66
CA ASP A 94 -19.91 10.88 -19.71
C ASP A 94 -20.29 11.60 -18.40
N GLY A 95 -19.99 10.99 -17.25
CA GLY A 95 -20.23 11.58 -15.91
C GLY A 95 -20.97 10.66 -14.93
N GLY A 96 -20.29 9.62 -14.46
CA GLY A 96 -20.85 8.58 -13.60
C GLY A 96 -21.30 9.00 -12.20
N PHE A 97 -22.44 8.45 -11.78
CA PHE A 97 -22.72 8.00 -10.42
C PHE A 97 -23.81 6.91 -10.48
N SER A 98 -23.47 5.65 -10.19
CA SER A 98 -24.46 4.58 -9.95
C SER A 98 -24.34 4.06 -8.51
N ALA A 99 -25.48 4.01 -7.82
CA ALA A 99 -25.64 3.87 -6.37
C ALA A 99 -25.47 2.44 -5.83
N LEU A 100 -24.65 1.60 -6.48
CA LEU A 100 -24.64 0.15 -6.26
C LEU A 100 -23.51 -0.37 -5.33
N HIS A 101 -22.84 0.50 -4.57
CA HIS A 101 -21.53 0.18 -3.98
C HIS A 101 -21.40 0.29 -2.44
N TRP A 102 -22.31 -0.30 -1.63
CA TRP A 102 -22.05 -0.40 -0.17
C TRP A 102 -22.57 -1.64 0.59
N ALA A 103 -22.62 -2.86 0.02
CA ALA A 103 -23.01 -3.99 0.90
C ALA A 103 -22.49 -5.36 0.45
N GLY A 104 -21.20 -5.46 0.14
CA GLY A 104 -20.55 -6.74 -0.11
C GLY A 104 -19.39 -6.95 0.85
N ARG A 105 -19.61 -7.75 1.90
CA ARG A 105 -18.68 -8.76 2.46
C ARG A 105 -18.91 -8.97 3.96
N SER A 106 -19.61 -10.06 4.31
CA SER A 106 -19.20 -10.94 5.40
C SER A 106 -19.95 -12.28 5.30
N GLU A 107 -19.61 -13.12 4.33
CA GLU A 107 -19.82 -14.58 4.45
C GLU A 107 -18.83 -15.32 3.55
N TYR A 108 -17.73 -15.69 4.18
CA TYR A 108 -16.76 -16.73 3.82
C TYR A 108 -16.25 -17.07 5.23
N TRP A 109 -16.90 -17.98 5.97
CA TRP A 109 -16.75 -19.43 5.88
C TRP A 109 -17.99 -20.13 6.47
N ALA A 110 -18.71 -20.91 5.66
CA ALA A 110 -19.33 -22.18 6.09
C ALA A 110 -19.90 -22.98 4.90
N THR A 111 -19.19 -23.09 3.78
CA THR A 111 -19.52 -24.08 2.74
C THR A 111 -18.29 -24.94 2.43
N ARG A 112 -18.12 -26.00 3.23
CA ARG A 112 -17.67 -27.27 2.68
C ARG A 112 -18.61 -28.42 3.07
N PRO A 113 -18.81 -29.38 2.14
CA PRO A 113 -20.01 -30.19 1.99
C PRO A 113 -19.71 -31.71 2.12
N ASP A 114 -18.69 -32.07 2.88
CA ASP A 114 -18.37 -33.45 3.22
C ASP A 114 -19.10 -33.84 4.51
N VAL A 115 -20.42 -34.06 4.39
CA VAL A 115 -21.23 -35.18 4.93
C VAL A 115 -22.67 -34.89 4.50
N VAL A 116 -22.98 -35.25 3.27
CA VAL A 116 -24.33 -35.75 2.95
C VAL A 116 -24.55 -36.95 3.88
N THR A 117 -25.68 -36.99 4.59
CA THR A 117 -26.19 -38.06 5.47
C THR A 117 -26.10 -37.87 7.01
N VAL A 118 -26.30 -36.68 7.59
CA VAL A 118 -26.80 -36.55 9.00
C VAL A 118 -27.66 -35.27 9.19
N SER A 119 -28.68 -35.05 8.36
CA SER A 119 -29.62 -33.92 8.56
C SER A 119 -31.02 -34.34 9.01
N MET A 120 -31.20 -35.62 9.34
CA MET A 120 -32.37 -36.12 10.07
C MET A 120 -31.93 -36.56 11.47
N ASN A 121 -31.85 -35.64 12.45
CA ASN A 121 -31.98 -35.87 13.92
C ASN A 121 -31.33 -34.82 14.85
N ILE A 122 -30.83 -33.68 14.38
CA ILE A 122 -30.31 -32.63 15.30
C ILE A 122 -31.45 -31.90 16.03
N ALA A 123 -32.59 -31.67 15.39
CA ALA A 123 -33.72 -30.97 16.01
C ALA A 123 -34.35 -31.76 17.18
N SER A 124 -34.36 -33.10 17.12
CA SER A 124 -34.87 -33.98 18.18
C SER A 124 -33.91 -34.12 19.36
N ILE A 125 -32.60 -34.14 19.11
CA ILE A 125 -31.56 -34.16 20.16
C ILE A 125 -31.44 -32.80 20.87
N VAL A 126 -31.55 -31.70 20.12
CA VAL A 126 -31.55 -30.33 20.67
C VAL A 126 -32.79 -30.07 21.51
N SER A 127 -33.96 -30.60 21.13
CA SER A 127 -35.18 -30.49 21.94
C SER A 127 -35.16 -31.41 23.17
N ALA A 128 -34.53 -32.59 23.09
CA ALA A 128 -34.28 -33.43 24.28
C ALA A 128 -33.28 -32.80 25.26
N ALA A 129 -32.21 -32.17 24.76
CA ALA A 129 -31.21 -31.48 25.58
C ALA A 129 -31.74 -30.16 26.17
N ALA A 130 -32.60 -29.44 25.44
CA ALA A 130 -33.30 -28.25 25.94
C ALA A 130 -34.32 -28.60 27.04
N ASN A 131 -35.03 -29.72 26.90
CA ASN A 131 -35.92 -30.23 27.95
C ASN A 131 -35.14 -30.70 29.19
N MET A 132 -33.96 -31.29 29.01
CA MET A 132 -33.09 -31.69 30.12
C MET A 132 -32.47 -30.48 30.84
N ALA A 133 -32.13 -29.42 30.11
CA ALA A 133 -31.65 -28.15 30.67
C ALA A 133 -32.75 -27.36 31.42
N ALA A 134 -34.02 -27.48 30.97
CA ALA A 134 -35.16 -26.87 31.64
C ALA A 134 -35.54 -27.58 32.95
N ILE A 135 -35.32 -28.89 33.05
CA ILE A 135 -35.56 -29.68 34.27
C ILE A 135 -34.46 -29.46 35.33
N VAL A 136 -33.21 -29.23 34.90
CA VAL A 136 -32.07 -28.95 35.81
C VAL A 136 -32.06 -27.51 36.36
N ALA A 137 -32.80 -26.58 35.73
CA ALA A 137 -32.78 -25.15 36.06
C ALA A 137 -33.92 -24.66 37.00
N ALA A 138 -34.82 -25.52 37.47
CA ALA A 138 -35.91 -25.11 38.36
C ALA A 138 -35.51 -25.22 39.85
N PRO A 139 -35.52 -24.12 40.64
CA PRO A 139 -35.29 -24.19 42.07
C PRO A 139 -36.58 -24.58 42.82
N GLY A 140 -36.54 -25.74 43.47
CA GLY A 140 -37.54 -26.18 44.46
C GLY A 140 -38.35 -27.40 44.02
N HIS A 141 -38.42 -28.38 44.93
CA HIS A 141 -39.22 -29.63 44.99
C HIS A 141 -38.36 -30.90 45.02
N ALA A 142 -37.86 -31.23 46.23
CA ALA A 142 -37.09 -32.44 46.53
C ALA A 142 -37.98 -33.65 46.92
N ALA A 143 -39.12 -33.88 46.24
CA ALA A 143 -40.08 -34.91 46.65
C ALA A 143 -40.32 -36.08 45.69
N ASP A 144 -40.04 -35.98 44.37
CA ASP A 144 -40.55 -36.99 43.41
C ASP A 144 -39.46 -37.74 42.64
N ALA A 145 -38.41 -38.19 43.33
CA ALA A 145 -37.31 -38.95 42.71
C ALA A 145 -37.70 -40.35 42.18
N MET A 146 -38.92 -40.83 42.46
CA MET A 146 -39.37 -42.18 42.10
C MET A 146 -40.15 -42.24 40.78
N THR A 147 -40.48 -41.10 40.16
CA THR A 147 -41.22 -41.04 38.87
C THR A 147 -40.28 -40.89 37.66
N TYR A 148 -38.99 -40.59 37.87
CA TYR A 148 -38.01 -40.41 36.79
C TYR A 148 -37.27 -41.70 36.37
N ALA A 149 -37.45 -42.81 37.09
CA ALA A 149 -36.84 -44.09 36.74
C ALA A 149 -37.52 -44.75 35.52
N ASP A 150 -38.84 -44.59 35.36
CA ASP A 150 -39.59 -45.15 34.23
C ASP A 150 -39.29 -44.44 32.90
N GLN A 151 -38.80 -43.20 32.94
CA GLN A 151 -38.36 -42.47 31.74
C GLN A 151 -36.97 -42.90 31.24
N ALA A 152 -36.13 -43.48 32.12
CA ALA A 152 -34.82 -44.00 31.74
C ALA A 152 -34.92 -45.27 30.87
N GLU A 153 -36.02 -46.01 30.97
CA GLU A 153 -36.25 -47.23 30.18
C GLU A 153 -36.57 -46.93 28.71
N GLY A 154 -37.24 -45.81 28.43
CA GLY A 154 -37.51 -45.33 27.06
C GLY A 154 -36.28 -44.81 26.30
N TYR A 155 -35.18 -44.49 26.99
CA TYR A 155 -33.94 -44.03 26.36
C TYR A 155 -33.03 -45.18 25.89
N ARG A 156 -33.21 -46.41 26.39
CA ARG A 156 -32.50 -47.60 25.87
C ARG A 156 -32.96 -47.97 24.46
N ASP A 157 -34.25 -47.78 24.16
CA ASP A 157 -34.82 -48.04 22.84
C ASP A 157 -34.39 -46.99 21.78
N GLN A 158 -34.08 -45.77 22.19
CA GLN A 158 -33.54 -44.71 21.31
C GLN A 158 -32.05 -44.92 20.97
N VAL A 159 -31.27 -45.49 21.89
CA VAL A 159 -29.86 -45.86 21.61
C VAL A 159 -29.79 -47.04 20.63
N ALA A 160 -30.72 -47.99 20.72
CA ALA A 160 -30.85 -49.09 19.76
C ALA A 160 -31.25 -48.60 18.34
N SER A 161 -32.03 -47.51 18.22
CA SER A 161 -32.39 -46.96 16.91
C SER A 161 -31.25 -46.17 16.24
N ILE A 162 -30.36 -45.55 17.03
CA ILE A 162 -29.18 -44.81 16.52
C ILE A 162 -28.07 -45.76 16.06
N ALA A 163 -27.89 -46.91 16.74
CA ALA A 163 -26.93 -47.95 16.34
C ALA A 163 -27.24 -48.56 14.95
N LEU A 164 -28.52 -48.56 14.55
CA LEU A 164 -28.95 -49.02 13.22
C LEU A 164 -28.67 -48.00 12.10
N THR A 165 -28.38 -46.74 12.43
CA THR A 165 -28.17 -45.66 11.43
C THR A 165 -26.71 -45.45 11.04
N PHE A 166 -25.73 -45.85 11.87
CA PHE A 166 -24.31 -45.53 11.67
C PHE A 166 -23.38 -46.74 11.45
N GLY A 167 -23.91 -47.97 11.45
CA GLY A 167 -23.14 -49.18 11.10
C GLY A 167 -22.14 -49.68 12.15
N ASP A 168 -21.62 -48.84 13.06
CA ASP A 168 -20.85 -49.27 14.24
C ASP A 168 -20.94 -48.33 15.47
N LEU A 169 -20.52 -48.85 16.63
CA LEU A 169 -20.55 -48.20 17.94
C LEU A 169 -19.42 -47.16 18.15
N ALA A 170 -18.31 -47.25 17.41
CA ALA A 170 -17.15 -46.39 17.56
C ALA A 170 -17.37 -45.00 16.91
N SER A 171 -18.07 -44.98 15.78
CA SER A 171 -18.46 -43.77 15.05
C SER A 171 -19.49 -42.96 15.84
N ALA A 172 -20.42 -43.64 16.52
CA ALA A 172 -21.39 -43.02 17.42
C ALA A 172 -20.72 -42.33 18.62
N MET A 173 -19.69 -42.97 19.22
CA MET A 173 -18.96 -42.40 20.37
C MET A 173 -18.10 -41.17 19.99
N THR A 174 -17.61 -41.12 18.75
CA THR A 174 -16.81 -39.99 18.23
C THR A 174 -17.67 -38.74 17.99
N ALA A 175 -18.89 -38.91 17.48
CA ALA A 175 -19.84 -37.81 17.30
C ALA A 175 -20.29 -37.20 18.65
N ILE A 176 -20.46 -38.04 19.68
CA ILE A 176 -20.79 -37.61 21.05
C ILE A 176 -19.66 -36.76 21.65
N ASN A 177 -18.40 -37.19 21.54
CA ASN A 177 -17.25 -36.42 22.04
C ASN A 177 -17.07 -35.07 21.32
N THR A 178 -17.42 -35.00 20.03
CA THR A 178 -17.38 -33.76 19.24
C THR A 178 -18.47 -32.77 19.69
N ALA A 179 -19.67 -33.26 19.98
CA ALA A 179 -20.77 -32.43 20.50
C ALA A 179 -20.51 -31.90 21.93
N VAL A 180 -19.88 -32.71 22.78
CA VAL A 180 -19.46 -32.31 24.14
C VAL A 180 -18.34 -31.26 24.10
N SER A 181 -17.45 -31.33 23.11
CA SER A 181 -16.40 -30.32 22.92
C SER A 181 -16.95 -28.97 22.40
N ALA A 182 -18.01 -29.01 21.58
CA ALA A 182 -18.70 -27.82 21.10
C ALA A 182 -19.51 -27.10 22.21
N SER A 183 -20.09 -27.86 23.16
CA SER A 183 -20.79 -27.27 24.31
C SER A 183 -19.84 -26.64 25.33
N ALA A 184 -18.64 -27.22 25.52
CA ALA A 184 -17.58 -26.62 26.34
C ALA A 184 -17.09 -25.26 25.78
N GLY A 185 -17.02 -25.12 24.45
CA GLY A 185 -16.68 -23.85 23.79
C GLY A 185 -17.70 -22.73 24.06
N SER A 186 -18.99 -23.07 24.13
CA SER A 186 -20.09 -22.11 24.39
C SER A 186 -20.11 -21.61 25.85
N ALA A 187 -19.68 -22.44 26.81
CA ALA A 187 -19.55 -22.05 28.22
C ALA A 187 -18.44 -20.99 28.45
N THR A 188 -17.37 -21.02 27.66
CA THR A 188 -16.29 -20.00 27.67
C THR A 188 -16.78 -18.62 27.22
N THR A 189 -17.70 -18.57 26.25
CA THR A 189 -18.30 -17.33 25.73
C THR A 189 -19.28 -16.71 26.74
N ALA A 190 -19.96 -17.54 27.55
CA ALA A 190 -20.84 -17.06 28.62
C ALA A 190 -20.06 -16.35 29.75
N SER A 191 -18.83 -16.79 30.04
CA SER A 191 -17.94 -16.16 31.03
C SER A 191 -17.45 -14.76 30.62
N ALA A 192 -17.19 -14.53 29.33
CA ALA A 192 -16.78 -13.23 28.80
C ALA A 192 -17.88 -12.14 28.86
N LYS A 193 -19.16 -12.55 28.96
CA LYS A 193 -20.31 -11.64 29.07
C LYS A 193 -20.58 -11.11 30.48
N ALA A 194 -19.85 -11.57 31.51
CA ALA A 194 -20.11 -11.23 32.91
C ALA A 194 -19.79 -9.77 33.33
N THR A 195 -19.42 -8.88 32.39
CA THR A 195 -19.21 -7.44 32.65
C THR A 195 -20.21 -6.52 31.94
N GLN A 196 -21.14 -7.08 31.14
CA GLN A 196 -22.30 -6.37 30.60
C GLN A 196 -23.52 -6.73 31.43
N THR A 197 -24.39 -5.78 31.75
CA THR A 197 -25.63 -6.13 32.45
C THR A 197 -26.49 -7.01 31.54
N ALA A 198 -27.35 -7.86 32.11
CA ALA A 198 -28.26 -8.70 31.32
C ALA A 198 -29.13 -7.87 30.34
N ALA A 199 -29.41 -6.61 30.69
CA ALA A 199 -30.11 -5.66 29.84
C ALA A 199 -29.29 -5.22 28.60
N ASP A 200 -27.98 -4.98 28.75
CA ASP A 200 -27.09 -4.58 27.64
C ASP A 200 -26.91 -5.71 26.63
N VAL A 201 -26.80 -6.95 27.12
CA VAL A 201 -26.71 -8.15 26.26
C VAL A 201 -28.01 -8.39 25.50
N VAL A 202 -29.17 -8.19 26.14
CA VAL A 202 -30.49 -8.30 25.51
C VAL A 202 -30.69 -7.19 24.48
N ALA A 203 -30.29 -5.95 24.78
CA ALA A 203 -30.39 -4.82 23.86
C ALA A 203 -29.46 -4.96 22.64
N ALA A 204 -28.22 -5.40 22.84
CA ALA A 204 -27.28 -5.65 21.75
C ALA A 204 -27.71 -6.84 20.87
N ASN A 205 -28.18 -7.93 21.48
CA ASN A 205 -28.75 -9.06 20.71
C ASN A 205 -30.02 -8.65 19.95
N ALA A 206 -30.89 -7.84 20.55
CA ALA A 206 -32.07 -7.31 19.87
C ALA A 206 -31.70 -6.40 18.70
N ALA A 207 -30.68 -5.56 18.83
CA ALA A 207 -30.17 -4.72 17.75
C ALA A 207 -29.59 -5.55 16.58
N VAL A 208 -28.85 -6.62 16.88
CA VAL A 208 -28.31 -7.54 15.86
C VAL A 208 -29.43 -8.30 15.15
N VAL A 209 -30.42 -8.83 15.88
CA VAL A 209 -31.57 -9.54 15.30
C VAL A 209 -32.43 -8.59 14.46
N ASN A 210 -32.64 -7.35 14.90
CA ASN A 210 -33.37 -6.34 14.15
C ASN A 210 -32.62 -5.89 12.88
N ALA A 211 -31.29 -5.76 12.94
CA ALA A 211 -30.46 -5.47 11.77
C ALA A 211 -30.48 -6.63 10.76
N GLN A 212 -30.46 -7.88 11.24
CA GLN A 212 -30.58 -9.08 10.41
C GLN A 212 -31.95 -9.12 9.70
N ALA A 213 -33.04 -8.90 10.45
CA ALA A 213 -34.39 -8.88 9.91
C ALA A 213 -34.60 -7.73 8.90
N ALA A 214 -34.03 -6.54 9.15
CA ALA A 214 -34.08 -5.41 8.22
C ALA A 214 -33.28 -5.65 6.93
N ARG A 215 -32.14 -6.35 7.03
CA ARG A 215 -31.33 -6.77 5.88
C ARG A 215 -32.07 -7.78 5.02
N ASP A 216 -32.57 -8.84 5.64
CA ASP A 216 -33.31 -9.90 4.94
C ASP A 216 -34.59 -9.33 4.32
N ALA A 217 -35.24 -8.37 5.01
CA ALA A 217 -36.37 -7.63 4.48
C ALA A 217 -36.06 -6.85 3.19
N SER A 218 -34.90 -6.17 3.16
CA SER A 218 -34.44 -5.44 1.97
C SER A 218 -34.07 -6.35 0.80
N LEU A 219 -33.55 -7.55 1.08
CA LEU A 219 -33.17 -8.53 0.06
C LEU A 219 -34.40 -9.16 -0.60
N TYR A 220 -35.38 -9.59 0.21
CA TYR A 220 -36.64 -10.13 -0.29
C TYR A 220 -37.39 -9.14 -1.18
N GLY A 221 -37.44 -7.85 -0.80
CA GLY A 221 -38.06 -6.80 -1.60
C GLY A 221 -37.35 -6.50 -2.93
N LYS A 222 -36.15 -7.06 -3.17
CA LYS A 222 -35.37 -6.92 -4.41
C LYS A 222 -35.36 -8.20 -5.26
N GLY A 223 -36.23 -9.17 -4.94
CA GLY A 223 -36.27 -10.46 -5.62
C GLY A 223 -35.04 -11.33 -5.34
N VAL A 224 -34.32 -11.06 -4.24
CA VAL A 224 -33.17 -11.86 -3.79
C VAL A 224 -33.59 -12.69 -2.59
N PHE A 225 -33.52 -14.01 -2.72
CA PHE A 225 -33.93 -14.95 -1.69
C PHE A 225 -32.72 -15.78 -1.23
N PRO A 226 -32.65 -16.14 0.07
CA PRO A 226 -31.54 -16.91 0.61
C PRO A 226 -31.57 -18.37 0.13
N THR A 227 -32.74 -18.85 -0.33
CA THR A 227 -32.89 -20.17 -0.93
C THR A 227 -33.97 -20.14 -2.00
N ILE A 228 -33.89 -21.10 -2.93
CA ILE A 228 -34.97 -21.41 -3.87
C ILE A 228 -36.30 -21.64 -3.13
N ALA A 229 -36.27 -22.37 -2.01
CA ALA A 229 -37.46 -22.67 -1.22
C ALA A 229 -38.13 -21.43 -0.61
N ALA A 230 -37.35 -20.41 -0.23
CA ALA A 230 -37.88 -19.15 0.27
C ALA A 230 -38.52 -18.30 -0.85
N ALA A 231 -37.98 -18.39 -2.07
CA ALA A 231 -38.52 -17.70 -3.25
C ALA A 231 -39.83 -18.30 -3.76
N ILE A 232 -39.89 -19.63 -3.88
CA ILE A 232 -41.08 -20.35 -4.36
C ILE A 232 -42.09 -20.66 -3.24
N GLY A 233 -41.71 -20.39 -1.99
CA GLY A 233 -42.54 -20.56 -0.79
C GLY A 233 -43.52 -19.41 -0.57
N LEU A 234 -44.30 -19.52 0.50
CA LEU A 234 -45.27 -18.48 0.86
C LEU A 234 -44.63 -17.41 1.76
N GLY A 235 -45.05 -16.16 1.59
CA GLY A 235 -44.76 -15.03 2.46
C GLY A 235 -45.98 -14.13 2.61
N ILE A 236 -45.89 -13.10 3.45
CA ILE A 236 -46.98 -12.17 3.72
C ILE A 236 -47.08 -11.17 2.56
N ILE A 237 -48.00 -11.41 1.63
CA ILE A 237 -48.19 -10.55 0.45
C ILE A 237 -49.13 -9.37 0.73
N GLY A 238 -49.78 -9.34 1.90
CA GLY A 238 -50.68 -8.27 2.29
C GLY A 238 -51.41 -8.55 3.60
N THR A 239 -52.44 -7.74 3.87
CA THR A 239 -53.28 -7.87 5.07
C THR A 239 -54.76 -7.97 4.70
N GLY A 240 -55.54 -8.63 5.55
CA GLY A 240 -57.00 -8.60 5.49
C GLY A 240 -57.56 -7.22 5.87
N ALA A 241 -58.89 -7.11 5.92
CA ALA A 241 -59.58 -5.86 6.25
C ALA A 241 -59.13 -5.29 7.60
N ILE A 242 -58.84 -3.98 7.63
CA ILE A 242 -58.44 -3.26 8.83
C ILE A 242 -59.66 -3.03 9.72
N THR A 243 -59.59 -3.51 10.95
CA THR A 243 -60.42 -3.02 12.06
C THR A 243 -59.67 -1.87 12.72
N ALA A 244 -60.22 -0.66 12.65
CA ALA A 244 -59.47 0.56 12.92
C ALA A 244 -59.10 0.75 14.41
N GLY A 245 -59.90 0.22 15.35
CA GLY A 245 -59.71 0.49 16.78
C GLY A 245 -59.83 1.98 17.15
N ALA A 246 -59.46 2.33 18.38
CA ALA A 246 -59.49 3.71 18.87
C ALA A 246 -58.46 3.98 19.99
N GLY A 247 -58.15 5.26 20.24
CA GLY A 247 -57.35 5.74 21.37
C GLY A 247 -55.82 5.77 21.14
N GLY A 248 -55.34 5.39 19.96
CA GLY A 248 -53.91 5.30 19.67
C GLY A 248 -53.22 6.64 19.45
N ALA A 249 -51.92 6.71 19.74
CA ALA A 249 -51.08 7.84 19.35
C ALA A 249 -50.92 7.90 17.82
N ASN A 250 -51.17 9.08 17.23
CA ASN A 250 -51.00 9.28 15.78
C ASN A 250 -49.52 9.17 15.39
N GLY A 251 -49.24 8.50 14.27
CA GLY A 251 -47.89 8.31 13.76
C GLY A 251 -47.74 7.06 12.89
N THR A 252 -46.52 6.86 12.39
CA THR A 252 -46.11 5.64 11.67
C THR A 252 -45.21 4.83 12.59
N PHE A 253 -45.54 3.55 12.76
CA PHE A 253 -44.87 2.65 13.69
C PHE A 253 -44.42 1.38 12.98
N ASP A 254 -43.37 0.75 13.47
CA ASP A 254 -42.94 -0.57 12.97
C ASP A 254 -43.94 -1.65 13.40
N LEU A 255 -44.24 -2.56 12.48
CA LEU A 255 -45.19 -3.64 12.67
C LEU A 255 -44.47 -4.86 13.28
N ALA A 256 -44.96 -5.34 14.41
CA ALA A 256 -44.47 -6.56 15.02
C ALA A 256 -45.29 -7.77 14.56
N PHE A 257 -44.63 -8.92 14.47
CA PHE A 257 -45.24 -10.20 14.06
C PHE A 257 -45.09 -11.20 15.20
N THR A 258 -46.18 -11.88 15.58
CA THR A 258 -46.18 -12.87 16.67
C THR A 258 -46.96 -14.12 16.26
N GLY A 259 -46.46 -15.30 16.60
CA GLY A 259 -47.05 -16.57 16.16
C GLY A 259 -46.80 -16.88 14.67
N GLY A 260 -47.44 -17.92 14.14
CA GLY A 260 -47.17 -18.45 12.80
C GLY A 260 -45.96 -19.40 12.74
N ALA A 261 -45.70 -19.98 11.58
CA ALA A 261 -44.56 -20.87 11.33
C ALA A 261 -43.74 -20.28 10.17
N GLY A 262 -42.70 -19.52 10.50
CA GLY A 262 -41.93 -18.73 9.53
C GLY A 262 -41.16 -17.59 10.20
N SER A 263 -40.39 -16.84 9.41
CA SER A 263 -39.62 -15.68 9.90
C SER A 263 -39.28 -14.70 8.78
N GLY A 264 -38.73 -13.52 9.14
CA GLY A 264 -38.17 -12.56 8.18
C GLY A 264 -39.17 -11.57 7.55
N ALA A 265 -40.42 -11.50 8.06
CA ALA A 265 -41.34 -10.43 7.66
C ALA A 265 -41.02 -9.11 8.38
N ALA A 266 -41.23 -8.01 7.67
CA ALA A 266 -41.14 -6.66 8.20
C ALA A 266 -42.30 -5.82 7.66
N GLY A 267 -42.75 -4.85 8.43
CA GLY A 267 -43.82 -3.95 7.99
C GLY A 267 -43.92 -2.71 8.86
N ARG A 268 -44.83 -1.83 8.49
CA ARG A 268 -45.20 -0.63 9.24
C ARG A 268 -46.70 -0.50 9.30
N PHE A 269 -47.20 0.28 10.23
CA PHE A 269 -48.59 0.67 10.29
C PHE A 269 -48.74 2.14 10.65
N VAL A 270 -49.85 2.74 10.22
CA VAL A 270 -50.15 4.17 10.42
C VAL A 270 -51.40 4.33 11.26
N VAL A 271 -51.29 5.13 12.32
CA VAL A 271 -52.41 5.56 13.16
C VAL A 271 -52.68 7.03 12.90
N ALA A 272 -53.92 7.37 12.54
CA ALA A 272 -54.35 8.73 12.31
C ALA A 272 -55.76 8.95 12.90
N GLY A 273 -55.97 10.11 13.55
CA GLY A 273 -57.21 10.37 14.29
C GLY A 273 -57.47 9.42 15.46
N GLY A 274 -56.43 8.76 15.99
CA GLY A 274 -56.55 7.78 17.07
C GLY A 274 -56.87 6.34 16.63
N ALA A 275 -56.95 6.08 15.31
CA ALA A 275 -57.32 4.78 14.74
C ALA A 275 -56.29 4.28 13.71
N LEU A 276 -56.14 2.97 13.58
CA LEU A 276 -55.32 2.30 12.56
C LEU A 276 -55.93 2.56 11.18
N THR A 277 -55.15 3.16 10.29
CA THR A 277 -55.58 3.56 8.94
C THR A 277 -54.85 2.82 7.82
N GLN A 278 -53.65 2.31 8.09
CA GLN A 278 -52.86 1.60 7.09
C GLN A 278 -51.96 0.55 7.73
N VAL A 279 -51.80 -0.57 7.03
CA VAL A 279 -50.74 -1.55 7.28
C VAL A 279 -49.98 -1.75 5.98
N LEU A 280 -48.65 -1.66 6.03
CA LEU A 280 -47.76 -1.84 4.90
C LEU A 280 -46.78 -2.95 5.23
N ILE A 281 -46.77 -4.01 4.43
CA ILE A 281 -45.75 -5.04 4.51
C ILE A 281 -44.56 -4.60 3.66
N THR A 282 -43.41 -4.42 4.29
CA THR A 282 -42.15 -4.00 3.63
C THR A 282 -41.25 -5.19 3.33
N SER A 283 -41.52 -6.34 3.93
CA SER A 283 -40.98 -7.63 3.50
C SER A 283 -41.93 -8.77 3.82
N PRO A 284 -42.19 -9.66 2.85
CA PRO A 284 -43.12 -10.76 3.01
C PRO A 284 -42.57 -11.89 3.92
N GLY A 285 -41.25 -11.99 4.10
CA GLY A 285 -40.61 -13.10 4.82
C GLY A 285 -40.91 -14.48 4.20
N SER A 286 -40.71 -15.55 4.97
CA SER A 286 -41.05 -16.92 4.55
C SER A 286 -41.86 -17.61 5.65
N TYR A 287 -43.11 -17.98 5.33
CA TYR A 287 -44.09 -18.51 6.25
C TYR A 287 -44.85 -19.68 5.64
N THR A 288 -45.06 -20.74 6.41
CA THR A 288 -45.97 -21.84 6.08
C THR A 288 -47.30 -21.73 6.84
N VAL A 289 -47.32 -20.95 7.93
CA VAL A 289 -48.53 -20.57 8.69
C VAL A 289 -48.49 -19.07 8.97
N ALA A 290 -49.58 -18.36 8.70
CA ALA A 290 -49.67 -16.91 8.79
C ALA A 290 -49.39 -16.41 10.23
N PRO A 291 -48.55 -15.38 10.42
CA PRO A 291 -48.34 -14.78 11.74
C PRO A 291 -49.47 -13.82 12.10
N THR A 292 -49.58 -13.49 13.39
CA THR A 292 -50.47 -12.43 13.88
C THR A 292 -49.75 -11.08 13.84
N LEU A 293 -50.42 -10.04 13.35
CA LEU A 293 -49.90 -8.68 13.29
C LEU A 293 -50.16 -7.97 14.63
N SER A 294 -49.14 -7.31 15.18
CA SER A 294 -49.23 -6.58 16.46
C SER A 294 -49.05 -5.07 16.24
N PHE A 295 -50.01 -4.30 16.76
CA PHE A 295 -50.07 -2.84 16.67
C PHE A 295 -49.73 -2.14 18.00
N ALA A 296 -49.18 -2.89 18.96
CA ALA A 296 -48.92 -2.41 20.32
C ALA A 296 -47.88 -1.27 20.40
N ALA A 297 -47.13 -1.02 19.33
CA ALA A 297 -46.17 0.08 19.24
C ALA A 297 -46.84 1.47 19.28
N SER A 298 -48.13 1.58 18.95
CA SER A 298 -48.91 2.82 19.17
C SER A 298 -49.57 2.75 20.56
N ALA A 299 -49.02 3.53 21.50
CA ALA A 299 -49.53 3.59 22.86
C ALA A 299 -51.02 4.00 22.89
N GLY A 300 -51.84 3.26 23.63
CA GLY A 300 -53.28 3.52 23.81
C GLY A 300 -54.20 2.98 22.70
N LEU A 301 -53.65 2.41 21.61
CA LEU A 301 -54.46 1.86 20.52
C LEU A 301 -55.14 0.54 20.96
N THR A 302 -56.47 0.57 21.09
CA THR A 302 -57.27 -0.59 21.51
C THR A 302 -58.26 -1.00 20.43
N GLY A 303 -58.46 -2.32 20.26
CA GLY A 303 -59.41 -2.87 19.29
C GLY A 303 -58.96 -2.84 17.82
N ALA A 304 -57.72 -2.42 17.52
CA ALA A 304 -57.18 -2.45 16.17
C ALA A 304 -56.73 -3.87 15.77
N ALA A 305 -57.12 -4.34 14.58
CA ALA A 305 -56.80 -5.68 14.10
C ALA A 305 -56.71 -5.76 12.57
N ALA A 306 -55.82 -6.62 12.05
CA ALA A 306 -55.78 -7.06 10.66
C ALA A 306 -55.11 -8.44 10.59
N ALA A 307 -55.57 -9.31 9.70
CA ALA A 307 -54.98 -10.64 9.49
C ALA A 307 -53.85 -10.59 8.45
N ALA A 308 -52.77 -11.35 8.65
CA ALA A 308 -51.74 -11.52 7.61
C ALA A 308 -52.25 -12.44 6.49
N VAL A 309 -52.04 -12.06 5.23
CA VAL A 309 -52.41 -12.87 4.05
C VAL A 309 -51.16 -13.48 3.44
N LEU A 310 -51.13 -14.81 3.32
CA LEU A 310 -50.03 -15.53 2.69
C LEU A 310 -50.24 -15.71 1.19
N GLY A 311 -49.18 -15.55 0.43
CA GLY A 311 -49.12 -15.79 -1.01
C GLY A 311 -47.70 -16.14 -1.46
N ARG A 312 -47.49 -16.50 -2.72
CA ARG A 312 -46.16 -16.83 -3.22
C ARG A 312 -45.27 -15.58 -3.18
N ASN A 313 -44.03 -15.78 -2.78
CA ASN A 313 -43.03 -14.71 -2.79
C ASN A 313 -42.57 -14.34 -4.21
N VAL A 314 -42.58 -15.31 -5.13
CA VAL A 314 -42.25 -15.14 -6.55
C VAL A 314 -43.25 -15.96 -7.37
N ASP A 315 -43.93 -15.32 -8.30
CA ASP A 315 -44.99 -15.97 -9.08
C ASP A 315 -44.42 -16.80 -10.25
N VAL A 316 -45.25 -17.70 -10.79
CA VAL A 316 -44.86 -18.53 -11.95
C VAL A 316 -44.57 -17.63 -13.15
N GLY A 317 -43.41 -17.83 -13.77
CA GLY A 317 -42.91 -17.03 -14.89
C GLY A 317 -41.98 -15.89 -14.45
N GLU A 318 -41.93 -15.56 -13.16
CA GLU A 318 -41.06 -14.52 -12.63
C GLU A 318 -39.65 -15.04 -12.28
N TYR A 319 -38.74 -14.09 -12.10
CA TYR A 319 -37.35 -14.36 -11.84
C TYR A 319 -36.96 -13.94 -10.43
N PHE A 320 -36.01 -14.69 -9.87
CA PHE A 320 -35.40 -14.33 -8.60
C PHE A 320 -33.93 -14.70 -8.59
N TRP A 321 -33.19 -14.04 -7.71
CA TRP A 321 -31.78 -14.33 -7.48
C TRP A 321 -31.62 -15.13 -6.19
N THR A 322 -30.81 -16.17 -6.24
CA THR A 322 -30.35 -16.89 -5.05
C THR A 322 -28.90 -17.26 -5.23
N GLU A 323 -28.16 -17.39 -4.15
CA GLU A 323 -26.74 -17.73 -4.22
C GLU A 323 -26.53 -19.14 -4.78
N VAL A 324 -25.62 -19.26 -5.75
CA VAL A 324 -25.23 -20.55 -6.39
C VAL A 324 -23.81 -20.97 -6.03
N ALA A 325 -22.98 -20.03 -5.60
CA ALA A 325 -21.65 -20.23 -5.05
C ALA A 325 -21.29 -18.99 -4.21
N THR A 326 -20.30 -19.10 -3.31
CA THR A 326 -19.98 -18.02 -2.36
C THR A 326 -19.68 -16.69 -3.07
N GLY A 327 -20.54 -15.69 -2.86
CA GLY A 327 -20.46 -14.37 -3.48
C GLY A 327 -20.96 -14.31 -4.94
N VAL A 328 -21.66 -15.33 -5.43
CA VAL A 328 -22.21 -15.43 -6.78
C VAL A 328 -23.70 -15.77 -6.72
N LEU A 329 -24.54 -14.82 -7.11
CA LEU A 329 -25.96 -15.03 -7.32
C LEU A 329 -26.21 -15.68 -8.68
N GLY A 330 -27.05 -16.70 -8.73
CA GLY A 330 -27.63 -17.22 -9.95
C GLY A 330 -29.03 -16.66 -10.15
N LEU A 331 -29.40 -16.35 -11.39
CA LEU A 331 -30.76 -15.98 -11.75
C LEU A 331 -31.57 -17.25 -12.02
N PHE A 332 -32.70 -17.39 -11.35
CA PHE A 332 -33.63 -18.49 -11.49
C PHE A 332 -34.96 -18.00 -12.01
N ASN A 333 -35.63 -18.83 -12.81
CA ASN A 333 -37.02 -18.62 -13.22
C ASN A 333 -37.93 -19.60 -12.50
N VAL A 334 -39.07 -19.13 -11.96
CA VAL A 334 -40.09 -20.01 -11.37
C VAL A 334 -40.91 -20.64 -12.49
N THR A 335 -40.82 -21.95 -12.63
CA THR A 335 -41.56 -22.69 -13.67
C THR A 335 -42.88 -23.26 -13.12
N ALA A 336 -43.70 -23.88 -13.97
CA ALA A 336 -44.98 -24.46 -13.57
C ALA A 336 -44.80 -25.57 -12.52
N GLY A 337 -45.08 -25.26 -11.26
CA GLY A 337 -44.90 -26.13 -10.08
C GLY A 337 -44.18 -25.39 -8.94
N PRO A 338 -43.88 -26.03 -7.79
CA PRO A 338 -42.97 -25.48 -6.79
C PRO A 338 -41.51 -25.77 -7.21
N VAL A 339 -41.14 -25.35 -8.42
CA VAL A 339 -39.84 -25.66 -9.03
C VAL A 339 -39.28 -24.41 -9.68
N ALA A 340 -38.00 -24.14 -9.42
CA ALA A 340 -37.26 -23.06 -10.07
C ALA A 340 -36.15 -23.65 -10.94
N THR A 341 -35.95 -23.08 -12.12
CA THR A 341 -34.93 -23.49 -13.10
C THR A 341 -33.82 -22.45 -13.12
N ASP A 342 -32.57 -22.89 -12.97
CA ASP A 342 -31.38 -22.04 -13.13
C ASP A 342 -31.27 -21.59 -14.58
N THR A 343 -31.15 -20.28 -14.82
CA THR A 343 -31.02 -19.71 -16.18
C THR A 343 -29.59 -19.75 -16.72
N GLY A 344 -28.60 -20.11 -15.89
CA GLY A 344 -27.17 -20.05 -16.23
C GLY A 344 -26.56 -18.65 -16.08
N VAL A 345 -27.38 -17.61 -15.88
CA VAL A 345 -26.90 -16.24 -15.63
C VAL A 345 -26.36 -16.14 -14.20
N ARG A 346 -25.22 -15.46 -14.05
CA ARG A 346 -24.50 -15.28 -12.77
C ARG A 346 -24.27 -13.80 -12.50
N SER A 347 -24.26 -13.39 -11.24
CA SER A 347 -23.69 -12.09 -10.86
C SER A 347 -22.18 -12.16 -11.08
N LEU A 348 -21.65 -11.39 -12.04
CA LEU A 348 -20.20 -11.27 -12.23
C LEU A 348 -19.56 -10.83 -10.89
N PRO A 349 -18.46 -11.46 -10.43
CA PRO A 349 -17.69 -10.91 -9.33
C PRO A 349 -17.13 -9.57 -9.82
N THR A 350 -17.71 -8.48 -9.36
CA THR A 350 -17.36 -7.14 -9.81
C THR A 350 -15.94 -6.82 -9.36
N VAL A 351 -15.02 -6.82 -10.33
CA VAL A 351 -13.77 -6.06 -10.19
C VAL A 351 -14.17 -4.59 -10.19
N ASP A 352 -13.61 -3.82 -9.26
CA ASP A 352 -13.76 -2.37 -9.23
C ASP A 352 -13.46 -1.81 -10.63
N PRO A 353 -14.36 -1.02 -11.25
CA PRO A 353 -14.14 -0.48 -12.59
C PRO A 353 -12.79 0.21 -12.75
N ALA A 354 -12.34 0.95 -11.73
CA ALA A 354 -11.04 1.61 -11.77
C ALA A 354 -9.88 0.60 -11.77
N VAL A 355 -10.03 -0.55 -11.10
CA VAL A 355 -9.06 -1.65 -11.14
C VAL A 355 -9.10 -2.33 -12.52
N ALA A 356 -10.28 -2.51 -13.11
CA ALA A 356 -10.43 -3.06 -14.46
C ALA A 356 -9.77 -2.16 -15.51
N ASP A 357 -9.94 -0.84 -15.42
CA ASP A 357 -9.28 0.13 -16.31
C ASP A 357 -7.77 0.11 -16.14
N ARG A 358 -7.27 0.03 -14.90
CA ARG A 358 -5.83 -0.14 -14.65
C ARG A 358 -5.31 -1.44 -15.25
N LEU A 359 -6.01 -2.56 -15.06
CA LEU A 359 -5.67 -3.84 -15.68
C LEU A 359 -5.65 -3.76 -17.21
N ALA A 360 -6.66 -3.12 -17.82
CA ALA A 360 -6.73 -2.91 -19.25
C ALA A 360 -5.55 -2.05 -19.75
N SER A 361 -5.18 -1.01 -18.99
CA SER A 361 -4.00 -0.18 -19.30
C SER A 361 -2.69 -0.99 -19.28
N ARG A 362 -2.57 -2.01 -18.42
CA ARG A 362 -1.38 -2.88 -18.37
C ARG A 362 -1.22 -3.75 -19.60
N LEU A 363 -2.30 -4.05 -20.30
CA LEU A 363 -2.25 -4.87 -21.51
C LEU A 363 -2.78 -4.11 -22.73
N ALA A 364 -2.77 -2.76 -22.69
CA ALA A 364 -3.37 -1.95 -23.75
C ALA A 364 -2.72 -2.17 -25.12
N TYR A 365 -1.41 -2.44 -25.12
CA TYR A 365 -0.61 -2.69 -26.31
C TYR A 365 -0.28 -4.17 -26.54
N GLU A 366 -0.95 -5.06 -25.80
CA GLU A 366 -0.69 -6.51 -25.86
C GLU A 366 -1.93 -7.25 -26.34
N ASP A 367 -1.77 -8.04 -27.40
CA ASP A 367 -2.82 -8.94 -27.91
C ASP A 367 -3.00 -10.17 -27.02
N SER A 368 -1.93 -10.58 -26.34
CA SER A 368 -1.89 -11.68 -25.38
C SER A 368 -1.04 -11.29 -24.17
N GLY A 369 -1.47 -11.63 -22.95
CA GLY A 369 -0.74 -11.32 -21.72
C GLY A 369 -1.58 -11.51 -20.47
N ALA A 370 -0.95 -11.56 -19.30
CA ALA A 370 -1.61 -11.65 -18.00
C ALA A 370 -1.09 -10.57 -17.06
N ALA A 371 -1.99 -9.72 -16.55
CA ALA A 371 -1.67 -8.68 -15.57
C ALA A 371 -2.38 -8.99 -14.26
N PHE A 372 -1.63 -9.10 -13.17
CA PHE A 372 -2.10 -9.32 -11.81
C PHE A 372 -1.80 -8.09 -10.98
N LEU A 373 -2.83 -7.48 -10.40
CA LEU A 373 -2.70 -6.33 -9.50
C LEU A 373 -3.14 -6.77 -8.10
N PHE A 374 -2.19 -6.81 -7.16
CA PHE A 374 -2.43 -7.26 -5.78
C PHE A 374 -2.58 -6.10 -4.80
N ALA A 375 -1.99 -4.95 -5.10
CA ALA A 375 -2.03 -3.74 -4.27
C ALA A 375 -3.30 -2.88 -4.52
N GLU A 376 -4.43 -3.53 -4.79
CA GLU A 376 -5.68 -2.88 -5.17
C GLU A 376 -6.81 -3.05 -4.15
N SER A 377 -7.85 -2.22 -4.28
CA SER A 377 -9.12 -2.32 -3.51
C SER A 377 -9.71 -3.72 -3.62
N THR A 378 -9.65 -4.29 -4.83
CA THR A 378 -9.97 -5.68 -5.11
C THR A 378 -8.83 -6.31 -5.93
N PRO A 379 -7.98 -7.16 -5.31
CA PRO A 379 -6.91 -7.85 -6.03
C PRO A 379 -7.47 -8.65 -7.22
N ALA A 380 -7.00 -8.34 -8.42
CA ALA A 380 -7.63 -8.79 -9.65
C ALA A 380 -6.59 -9.15 -10.70
N VAL A 381 -7.06 -9.87 -11.72
CA VAL A 381 -6.27 -10.31 -12.86
C VAL A 381 -7.04 -10.09 -14.15
N LEU A 382 -6.34 -9.63 -15.19
CA LEU A 382 -6.76 -9.65 -16.58
C LEU A 382 -5.84 -10.58 -17.35
N ILE A 383 -6.42 -11.53 -18.08
CA ILE A 383 -5.75 -12.43 -19.00
C ILE A 383 -6.34 -12.19 -20.38
N LYS A 384 -5.49 -11.80 -21.32
CA LYS A 384 -5.75 -11.76 -22.76
C LYS A 384 -5.01 -12.91 -23.43
N ASP A 385 -5.66 -13.52 -24.40
CA ASP A 385 -5.05 -14.54 -25.24
C ASP A 385 -5.69 -14.48 -26.64
N ALA A 386 -4.90 -14.07 -27.62
CA ALA A 386 -5.33 -13.96 -29.02
C ALA A 386 -5.58 -15.34 -29.65
N GLU A 387 -4.86 -16.38 -29.22
CA GLU A 387 -4.89 -17.71 -29.82
C GLU A 387 -5.91 -18.63 -29.15
N ASN A 388 -6.23 -18.39 -27.87
CA ASN A 388 -7.11 -19.25 -27.10
C ASN A 388 -8.10 -18.47 -26.23
N GLU A 389 -9.33 -18.31 -26.73
CA GLU A 389 -10.38 -17.55 -26.04
C GLU A 389 -10.77 -18.12 -24.67
N THR A 390 -10.58 -19.43 -24.46
CA THR A 390 -10.91 -20.09 -23.18
C THR A 390 -10.00 -19.67 -22.03
N LYS A 391 -8.82 -19.13 -22.34
CA LYS A 391 -7.87 -18.60 -21.34
C LYS A 391 -8.19 -17.16 -20.94
N ARG A 392 -8.97 -16.42 -21.74
CA ARG A 392 -9.32 -15.02 -21.47
C ARG A 392 -10.10 -14.92 -20.16
N PHE A 393 -9.72 -13.99 -19.30
CA PHE A 393 -10.34 -13.86 -17.98
C PHE A 393 -10.16 -12.46 -17.42
N LEU A 394 -11.22 -11.91 -16.82
CA LEU A 394 -11.15 -10.74 -15.95
C LEU A 394 -11.88 -11.09 -14.65
N GLY A 395 -11.21 -10.93 -13.52
CA GLY A 395 -11.81 -11.28 -12.23
C GLY A 395 -10.84 -11.24 -11.06
N PRO A 396 -11.26 -11.72 -9.88
CA PRO A 396 -10.42 -11.78 -8.70
C PRO A 396 -9.14 -12.61 -8.94
N ALA A 397 -8.00 -12.13 -8.47
CA ALA A 397 -6.71 -12.82 -8.65
C ALA A 397 -6.70 -14.22 -8.01
N ALA A 398 -7.44 -14.40 -6.91
CA ALA A 398 -7.59 -15.68 -6.22
C ALA A 398 -8.19 -16.80 -7.08
N SER A 399 -8.92 -16.46 -8.16
CA SER A 399 -9.49 -17.47 -9.08
C SER A 399 -8.45 -18.12 -9.99
N LYS A 400 -7.23 -17.56 -10.06
CA LYS A 400 -6.14 -18.05 -10.93
C LYS A 400 -4.88 -18.46 -10.16
N ILE A 401 -4.87 -18.28 -8.84
CA ILE A 401 -3.69 -18.52 -8.00
C ILE A 401 -4.05 -19.55 -6.93
N ALA A 402 -3.21 -20.57 -6.79
CA ALA A 402 -3.27 -21.51 -5.68
C ALA A 402 -2.23 -21.14 -4.62
N VAL A 403 -2.55 -21.40 -3.35
CA VAL A 403 -1.61 -21.30 -2.23
C VAL A 403 -1.71 -22.56 -1.37
N ALA A 404 -0.56 -23.10 -1.02
CA ALA A 404 -0.43 -24.16 -0.03
C ALA A 404 0.29 -23.61 1.19
N ASN A 405 -0.44 -23.43 2.29
CA ASN A 405 0.11 -23.16 3.63
C ASN A 405 -0.76 -23.88 4.66
N ALA A 406 -0.14 -24.68 5.53
CA ALA A 406 -0.86 -25.40 6.58
C ALA A 406 -1.04 -24.49 7.80
N GLY A 407 -2.23 -24.52 8.41
CA GLY A 407 -2.56 -23.80 9.63
C GLY A 407 -3.01 -22.35 9.41
N ILE A 408 -3.32 -21.68 10.53
CA ILE A 408 -3.76 -20.28 10.55
C ILE A 408 -2.54 -19.38 10.40
N THR A 409 -2.66 -18.38 9.52
CA THR A 409 -1.69 -17.30 9.35
C THR A 409 -2.35 -15.96 9.67
N TYR A 410 -1.61 -14.85 9.69
CA TYR A 410 -2.17 -13.54 10.04
C TYR A 410 -1.83 -12.49 8.98
N ARG A 411 -2.71 -11.49 8.88
CA ARG A 411 -2.59 -10.34 7.98
C ARG A 411 -3.19 -9.09 8.63
N PHE A 412 -2.92 -7.91 8.08
CA PHE A 412 -3.61 -6.67 8.42
C PHE A 412 -4.70 -6.37 7.38
N ASN A 413 -5.92 -6.14 7.85
CA ASN A 413 -7.06 -5.82 6.99
C ASN A 413 -7.11 -4.33 6.62
N ALA A 414 -8.12 -3.95 5.82
CA ALA A 414 -8.25 -2.58 5.31
C ALA A 414 -8.45 -1.51 6.40
N LEU A 415 -8.85 -1.93 7.60
CA LEU A 415 -9.00 -1.06 8.77
C LEU A 415 -7.73 -0.98 9.62
N GLY A 416 -6.66 -1.68 9.22
CA GLY A 416 -5.39 -1.70 9.93
C GLY A 416 -5.36 -2.65 11.13
N PHE A 417 -6.41 -3.48 11.30
CA PHE A 417 -6.46 -4.49 12.35
C PHE A 417 -5.87 -5.82 11.90
N MET A 418 -5.18 -6.48 12.82
CA MET A 418 -4.70 -7.86 12.64
C MET A 418 -5.89 -8.82 12.60
N GLU A 419 -5.90 -9.73 11.63
CA GLU A 419 -6.90 -10.80 11.53
C GLU A 419 -6.26 -12.15 11.20
N ALA A 420 -6.92 -13.22 11.64
CA ALA A 420 -6.56 -14.59 11.32
C ALA A 420 -7.01 -14.94 9.89
N VAL A 421 -6.14 -15.63 9.16
CA VAL A 421 -6.35 -16.11 7.80
C VAL A 421 -6.25 -17.63 7.81
N PRO A 422 -7.31 -18.35 7.44
CA PRO A 422 -7.28 -19.81 7.42
C PRO A 422 -6.25 -20.38 6.45
N ALA A 423 -5.95 -21.67 6.63
CA ALA A 423 -5.06 -22.41 5.76
C ALA A 423 -5.48 -22.32 4.28
N ASN A 424 -4.50 -22.40 3.38
CA ASN A 424 -4.66 -22.35 1.93
C ASN A 424 -5.42 -21.12 1.43
N THR A 425 -5.25 -19.97 2.10
CA THR A 425 -5.88 -18.70 1.73
C THR A 425 -4.83 -17.63 1.45
N LEU A 426 -5.00 -16.89 0.34
CA LEU A 426 -4.09 -15.81 -0.05
C LEU A 426 -4.14 -14.66 0.95
N ARG A 427 -2.96 -14.16 1.32
CA ARG A 427 -2.80 -13.03 2.23
C ARG A 427 -2.51 -11.77 1.45
N PHE A 428 -3.47 -10.88 1.41
CA PHE A 428 -3.26 -9.53 0.91
C PHE A 428 -3.24 -8.57 2.09
N ASP A 429 -2.12 -7.90 2.30
CA ASP A 429 -1.85 -7.12 3.50
C ASP A 429 -2.13 -5.63 3.31
N HIS A 430 -2.37 -4.94 4.42
CA HIS A 430 -2.38 -3.48 4.50
C HIS A 430 -1.33 -2.99 5.48
N HIS A 431 -0.93 -1.74 5.32
CA HIS A 431 -0.13 -1.06 6.31
C HIS A 431 -1.02 -0.68 7.50
N PRO A 432 -0.70 -1.10 8.74
CA PRO A 432 -1.60 -0.94 9.90
C PRO A 432 -1.89 0.53 10.28
N VAL A 433 -1.00 1.46 9.91
CA VAL A 433 -1.16 2.90 10.19
C VAL A 433 -1.71 3.72 9.02
N THR A 434 -1.09 3.63 7.84
CA THR A 434 -1.52 4.41 6.66
C THR A 434 -2.73 3.79 5.96
N LEU A 435 -3.12 2.56 6.33
CA LEU A 435 -4.18 1.77 5.71
C LEU A 435 -3.95 1.45 4.22
N ALA A 436 -2.80 1.85 3.67
CA ALA A 436 -2.44 1.60 2.30
C ALA A 436 -2.29 0.10 2.05
N ARG A 437 -2.79 -0.37 0.91
CA ARG A 437 -2.61 -1.76 0.46
C ARG A 437 -1.13 -2.02 0.17
N LYS A 438 -0.59 -3.13 0.66
CA LYS A 438 0.82 -3.53 0.41
C LYS A 438 0.98 -4.58 -0.68
N GLY A 439 -0.05 -5.38 -0.95
CA GLY A 439 -0.03 -6.44 -1.95
C GLY A 439 -0.11 -7.85 -1.37
N LEU A 440 0.23 -8.85 -2.19
CA LEU A 440 0.24 -10.27 -1.85
C LEU A 440 1.46 -10.59 -0.98
N ARG A 441 1.23 -11.04 0.26
CA ARG A 441 2.28 -11.40 1.21
C ARG A 441 2.79 -12.82 0.97
N VAL A 442 4.11 -12.99 1.01
CA VAL A 442 4.79 -14.28 0.85
C VAL A 442 5.91 -14.45 1.88
N GLU A 443 5.82 -15.49 2.71
CA GLU A 443 6.75 -15.69 3.83
C GLU A 443 7.22 -17.14 4.03
N ALA A 444 8.38 -17.31 4.65
CA ALA A 444 9.01 -18.62 4.97
C ALA A 444 8.31 -19.35 6.11
N GLY A 445 8.48 -20.65 6.26
CA GLY A 445 8.01 -21.34 7.47
C GLY A 445 8.71 -20.80 8.72
N ARG A 446 7.94 -20.55 9.80
CA ARG A 446 8.44 -19.94 11.04
C ARG A 446 7.74 -20.49 12.27
N SER A 447 8.37 -20.32 13.43
CA SER A 447 7.75 -20.59 14.72
C SER A 447 7.92 -19.41 15.65
N ASN A 448 6.89 -19.06 16.40
CA ASN A 448 7.03 -18.22 17.59
C ASN A 448 7.17 -19.11 18.81
N VAL A 449 8.33 -19.04 19.47
CA VAL A 449 8.61 -19.85 20.66
C VAL A 449 8.28 -19.15 21.97
N VAL A 450 7.98 -17.85 21.90
CA VAL A 450 7.45 -17.10 23.04
C VAL A 450 6.06 -17.64 23.34
N LEU A 451 5.78 -17.93 24.60
CA LEU A 451 4.45 -18.36 25.05
C LEU A 451 3.68 -17.18 25.62
N GLN A 452 2.35 -17.22 25.52
CA GLN A 452 1.43 -16.19 25.99
C GLN A 452 1.81 -14.81 25.45
N SER A 453 2.15 -14.73 24.15
CA SER A 453 2.76 -13.54 23.54
C SER A 453 1.92 -12.26 23.58
N ARG A 454 0.63 -12.38 23.94
CA ARG A 454 -0.28 -11.25 24.15
C ARG A 454 -0.66 -11.01 25.61
N SER A 455 -0.53 -12.04 26.45
CA SER A 455 -0.89 -12.04 27.87
C SER A 455 0.36 -12.22 28.71
N LEU A 456 1.12 -11.13 28.88
CA LEU A 456 2.30 -11.10 29.75
C LEU A 456 1.90 -11.06 31.24
N ARG A 457 0.63 -11.35 31.55
CA ARG A 457 0.01 -11.23 32.86
C ARG A 457 0.58 -12.27 33.83
N ILE A 458 0.97 -11.79 35.01
CA ILE A 458 1.41 -12.63 36.12
C ILE A 458 0.19 -12.96 36.99
N THR A 459 -0.59 -13.94 36.59
CA THR A 459 -1.70 -14.43 37.41
C THR A 459 -1.73 -15.94 37.39
N HIS A 460 -1.61 -16.52 38.58
CA HIS A 460 -1.68 -17.97 38.75
C HIS A 460 -3.11 -18.44 38.61
N GLN A 461 -3.34 -19.47 37.81
CA GLN A 461 -4.54 -20.28 37.90
C GLN A 461 -4.30 -21.35 38.96
N LEU A 462 -5.02 -21.25 40.08
CA LEU A 462 -4.86 -22.13 41.23
C LEU A 462 -5.90 -23.27 41.20
N THR A 463 -5.41 -24.50 41.10
CA THR A 463 -6.21 -25.70 41.31
C THR A 463 -6.33 -26.00 42.80
N VAL A 464 -7.55 -26.20 43.29
CA VAL A 464 -7.78 -26.64 44.68
C VAL A 464 -7.66 -28.16 44.75
N THR A 465 -6.76 -28.65 45.59
CA THR A 465 -6.49 -30.08 45.77
C THR A 465 -7.01 -30.62 47.10
N GLY A 466 -7.50 -29.77 48.01
CA GLY A 466 -8.12 -30.16 49.28
C GLY A 466 -8.31 -28.98 50.24
N GLY A 467 -8.82 -29.21 51.46
CA GLY A 467 -8.81 -28.24 52.57
C GLY A 467 -10.18 -27.89 53.20
N ALA A 468 -10.14 -27.28 54.39
CA ALA A 468 -11.29 -27.02 55.28
C ALA A 468 -11.95 -25.64 55.07
N GLY A 469 -13.26 -25.54 55.36
CA GLY A 469 -14.04 -24.31 55.29
C GLY A 469 -14.55 -23.95 53.88
N THR A 470 -15.39 -22.93 53.80
CA THR A 470 -15.96 -22.39 52.55
C THR A 470 -15.60 -20.92 52.45
N PHE A 471 -15.04 -20.51 51.31
CA PHE A 471 -14.74 -19.10 51.08
C PHE A 471 -16.02 -18.28 50.85
N VAL A 472 -16.00 -17.00 51.21
CA VAL A 472 -17.06 -16.02 50.99
C VAL A 472 -16.81 -15.27 49.70
N ASP A 473 -17.78 -15.27 48.78
CA ASP A 473 -17.67 -14.55 47.51
C ASP A 473 -17.27 -13.08 47.72
N GLY A 474 -16.26 -12.62 46.98
CA GLY A 474 -15.67 -11.29 47.12
C GLY A 474 -14.61 -11.13 48.22
N GLU A 475 -14.32 -12.17 49.02
CA GLU A 475 -13.31 -12.04 50.09
C GLU A 475 -11.87 -12.02 49.57
N THR A 476 -10.98 -11.36 50.29
CA THR A 476 -9.53 -11.42 50.01
C THR A 476 -8.98 -12.80 50.41
N VAL A 477 -8.19 -13.41 49.54
CA VAL A 477 -7.48 -14.68 49.78
C VAL A 477 -5.97 -14.49 49.66
N THR A 478 -5.19 -15.20 50.49
CA THR A 478 -3.72 -15.11 50.53
C THR A 478 -3.08 -16.49 50.47
N ALA A 479 -2.05 -16.69 49.64
CA ALA A 479 -1.34 -17.98 49.56
C ALA A 479 -0.08 -18.02 50.45
N SER A 480 0.21 -19.20 51.01
CA SER A 480 1.39 -19.44 51.86
C SER A 480 2.73 -19.30 51.14
N GLY A 481 2.75 -19.28 49.80
CA GLY A 481 3.92 -18.99 48.95
C GLY A 481 4.05 -17.53 48.53
N GLY A 482 3.23 -16.61 49.07
CA GLY A 482 3.10 -15.23 48.64
C GLY A 482 1.98 -15.02 47.61
N GLY A 483 1.42 -13.82 47.52
CA GLY A 483 0.34 -13.46 46.60
C GLY A 483 -1.02 -13.31 47.29
N THR A 484 -1.75 -12.25 46.92
CA THR A 484 -3.11 -11.93 47.39
C THR A 484 -4.06 -11.75 46.21
N GLY A 485 -5.34 -12.10 46.39
CA GLY A 485 -6.37 -11.95 45.37
C GLY A 485 -7.76 -11.90 45.98
N ILE A 486 -8.79 -11.90 45.12
CA ILE A 486 -10.19 -11.92 45.54
C ILE A 486 -10.80 -13.26 45.13
N TYR A 487 -11.42 -13.96 46.07
CA TYR A 487 -12.23 -15.13 45.77
C TYR A 487 -13.52 -14.70 45.09
N ARG A 488 -13.90 -15.38 44.00
CA ARG A 488 -15.26 -15.29 43.47
C ARG A 488 -15.91 -16.67 43.30
N ALA A 489 -17.15 -16.80 43.72
CA ALA A 489 -17.91 -18.04 43.60
C ALA A 489 -18.46 -18.20 42.17
N GLY A 490 -17.87 -19.11 41.38
CA GLY A 490 -18.30 -19.44 40.03
C GLY A 490 -18.75 -20.90 39.90
N ASN A 491 -19.84 -21.10 39.16
CA ASN A 491 -20.67 -22.29 39.10
C ASN A 491 -19.89 -23.53 38.59
N SER A 492 -19.84 -24.58 39.41
CA SER A 492 -19.54 -25.97 39.05
C SER A 492 -18.20 -26.28 38.37
N THR A 493 -17.06 -26.10 39.06
CA THR A 493 -15.91 -27.06 39.21
C THR A 493 -14.57 -26.37 39.57
N SER A 494 -14.28 -26.28 40.87
CA SER A 494 -12.96 -26.38 41.53
C SER A 494 -11.64 -25.89 40.86
N THR A 495 -11.50 -24.71 40.20
CA THR A 495 -10.18 -24.39 39.56
C THR A 495 -9.64 -22.96 39.43
N ILE A 496 -10.24 -21.84 39.88
CA ILE A 496 -9.62 -20.52 39.57
C ILE A 496 -9.72 -19.48 40.69
N PHE A 497 -8.59 -19.25 41.38
CA PHE A 497 -8.32 -18.04 42.17
C PHE A 497 -7.19 -17.26 41.49
N ALA A 498 -7.47 -16.05 41.01
CA ALA A 498 -6.44 -15.19 40.43
C ALA A 498 -5.68 -14.46 41.55
N LEU A 499 -4.49 -14.93 41.92
CA LEU A 499 -3.57 -14.18 42.79
C LEU A 499 -2.64 -13.31 41.95
N SER A 500 -2.50 -12.03 42.33
CA SER A 500 -1.45 -11.16 41.82
C SER A 500 -0.20 -11.32 42.69
N GLY A 501 0.93 -11.65 42.07
CA GLY A 501 2.24 -11.77 42.71
C GLY A 501 2.65 -13.20 43.09
N GLY A 502 3.97 -13.43 43.14
CA GLY A 502 4.64 -14.72 43.32
C GLY A 502 5.39 -15.18 42.05
N ALA A 503 6.48 -15.92 42.21
CA ALA A 503 7.29 -16.46 41.11
C ALA A 503 7.33 -18.00 41.19
N GLY A 504 7.35 -18.69 40.04
CA GLY A 504 7.45 -20.15 39.97
C GLY A 504 6.09 -20.89 40.00
N ALA A 505 6.09 -22.18 40.33
CA ALA A 505 4.85 -22.92 40.61
C ALA A 505 4.43 -22.66 42.06
N MET A 506 3.15 -22.36 42.31
CA MET A 506 2.64 -22.22 43.67
C MET A 506 2.15 -23.56 44.18
N THR A 507 2.67 -24.00 45.31
CA THR A 507 2.11 -25.09 46.12
C THR A 507 1.98 -24.60 47.55
N GLY A 508 0.88 -24.92 48.23
CA GLY A 508 0.67 -24.47 49.60
C GLY A 508 -0.78 -24.32 50.00
N THR A 509 -1.04 -23.45 50.98
CA THR A 509 -2.38 -23.17 51.53
C THR A 509 -2.84 -21.77 51.12
N LEU A 510 -4.06 -21.67 50.62
CA LEU A 510 -4.79 -20.44 50.36
C LEU A 510 -5.71 -20.17 51.54
N THR A 511 -5.63 -18.98 52.15
CA THR A 511 -6.41 -18.61 53.34
C THR A 511 -7.31 -17.41 53.06
N GLY A 512 -8.58 -17.51 53.44
CA GLY A 512 -9.58 -16.45 53.30
C GLY A 512 -9.48 -15.48 54.47
N ALA A 513 -9.42 -14.19 54.18
CA ALA A 513 -9.28 -13.14 55.17
C ALA A 513 -10.53 -12.99 56.06
N THR A 514 -11.71 -13.27 55.52
CA THR A 514 -12.99 -13.11 56.23
C THR A 514 -13.52 -14.45 56.73
N SER A 515 -13.45 -15.50 55.90
CA SER A 515 -13.96 -16.83 56.23
C SER A 515 -13.02 -17.66 57.10
N GLY A 516 -11.72 -17.35 57.10
CA GLY A 516 -10.68 -18.21 57.66
C GLY A 516 -10.53 -19.55 56.94
N ALA A 517 -11.25 -19.78 55.83
CA ALA A 517 -11.20 -21.04 55.09
C ALA A 517 -9.79 -21.25 54.53
N THR A 518 -9.35 -22.51 54.51
CA THR A 518 -8.02 -22.91 54.04
C THR A 518 -8.14 -23.95 52.95
N LYS A 519 -7.61 -23.67 51.76
CA LYS A 519 -7.56 -24.63 50.64
C LYS A 519 -6.13 -24.94 50.24
N THR A 520 -5.79 -26.21 50.10
CA THR A 520 -4.54 -26.62 49.47
C THR A 520 -4.62 -26.31 47.99
N ILE A 521 -3.58 -25.65 47.47
CA ILE A 521 -3.51 -25.17 46.10
C ILE A 521 -2.28 -25.71 45.38
N SER A 522 -2.43 -25.90 44.07
CA SER A 522 -1.33 -26.06 43.14
C SER A 522 -1.53 -25.14 41.92
N SER A 523 -0.44 -24.67 41.31
CA SER A 523 -0.47 -23.94 40.05
C SER A 523 0.54 -24.50 39.06
N SER A 524 0.31 -24.28 37.77
CA SER A 524 1.39 -24.34 36.77
C SER A 524 2.40 -23.23 37.02
N ALA A 525 3.62 -23.41 36.53
CA ALA A 525 4.67 -22.40 36.60
C ALA A 525 4.32 -21.18 35.73
N LEU A 526 4.61 -19.98 36.24
CA LEU A 526 4.48 -18.75 35.46
C LEU A 526 5.43 -18.77 34.26
N VAL A 527 4.87 -18.33 33.14
CA VAL A 527 5.53 -18.27 31.85
C VAL A 527 6.29 -16.94 31.66
N TRP A 528 5.81 -15.87 32.32
CA TRP A 528 6.44 -14.54 32.38
C TRP A 528 6.74 -14.15 33.82
N VAL A 529 7.92 -13.58 34.05
CA VAL A 529 8.41 -13.09 35.35
C VAL A 529 8.67 -11.60 35.26
N ALA A 530 8.08 -10.80 36.14
CA ALA A 530 8.29 -9.37 36.19
C ALA A 530 8.91 -8.91 37.52
N THR A 531 9.74 -7.87 37.44
CA THR A 531 10.42 -7.22 38.56
C THR A 531 10.13 -5.73 38.49
N ASN A 532 9.77 -5.10 39.61
CA ASN A 532 9.42 -3.67 39.68
C ASN A 532 8.34 -3.23 38.68
N MET A 533 7.42 -4.13 38.32
CA MET A 533 6.43 -3.91 37.27
C MET A 533 5.07 -4.51 37.64
N THR A 534 3.99 -3.80 37.29
CA THR A 534 2.64 -4.38 37.23
C THR A 534 2.27 -4.69 35.78
N VAL A 535 1.64 -5.85 35.58
CA VAL A 535 1.20 -6.30 34.26
C VAL A 535 -0.29 -6.62 34.27
N ALA A 536 -1.05 -6.00 33.37
CA ALA A 536 -2.49 -6.19 33.24
C ALA A 536 -2.88 -6.41 31.77
N GLN A 537 -3.64 -7.48 31.48
CA GLN A 537 -4.17 -7.71 30.13
C GLN A 537 -5.49 -6.95 29.93
N ASN A 538 -5.41 -5.63 29.74
CA ASN A 538 -6.57 -4.75 29.66
C ASN A 538 -6.54 -3.78 28.47
N GLN A 539 -5.57 -3.94 27.57
CA GLN A 539 -5.42 -3.08 26.42
C GLN A 539 -6.18 -3.63 25.22
N VAL A 540 -6.72 -2.73 24.41
CA VAL A 540 -7.18 -3.06 23.06
C VAL A 540 -5.96 -3.38 22.20
N GLY A 541 -5.86 -4.62 21.73
CA GLY A 541 -4.70 -5.09 20.97
C GLY A 541 -4.71 -4.64 19.51
N ILE A 542 -3.72 -5.13 18.77
CA ILE A 542 -3.54 -4.79 17.34
C ILE A 542 -4.62 -5.39 16.43
N ASP A 543 -5.45 -6.28 16.97
CA ASP A 543 -6.66 -6.84 16.36
C ASP A 543 -7.93 -6.02 16.64
N GLY A 544 -7.83 -4.93 17.42
CA GLY A 544 -8.99 -4.12 17.82
C GLY A 544 -9.87 -4.77 18.88
N VAL A 545 -9.49 -5.93 19.41
CA VAL A 545 -10.25 -6.66 20.44
C VAL A 545 -9.89 -6.11 21.83
N ALA A 546 -10.88 -5.91 22.68
CA ALA A 546 -10.65 -5.51 24.06
C ALA A 546 -9.93 -6.61 24.86
N ASN A 547 -9.04 -6.23 25.79
CA ASN A 547 -8.29 -7.15 26.65
C ASN A 547 -7.45 -8.18 25.88
N SER A 548 -7.05 -7.85 24.65
CA SER A 548 -6.24 -8.73 23.82
C SER A 548 -4.75 -8.40 23.89
N ALA A 549 -4.36 -7.31 24.56
CA ALA A 549 -2.96 -6.90 24.79
C ALA A 549 -2.68 -6.55 26.26
N SER A 550 -1.39 -6.51 26.62
CA SER A 550 -0.93 -6.29 28.00
C SER A 550 -0.43 -4.86 28.22
N LEU A 551 -0.88 -4.21 29.29
CA LEU A 551 -0.31 -2.99 29.86
C LEU A 551 0.80 -3.36 30.85
N LEU A 552 1.98 -2.79 30.65
CA LEU A 552 3.14 -2.89 31.53
C LEU A 552 3.36 -1.52 32.18
N THR A 553 3.29 -1.44 33.51
CA THR A 553 3.53 -0.21 34.27
C THR A 553 4.69 -0.40 35.23
N ALA A 554 5.71 0.44 35.14
CA ALA A 554 6.85 0.41 36.04
C ALA A 554 6.44 0.92 37.43
N THR A 555 6.70 0.13 38.47
CA THR A 555 6.51 0.53 39.88
C THR A 555 7.80 1.01 40.55
N ALA A 556 8.95 0.75 39.93
CA ALA A 556 10.24 1.36 40.26
C ALA A 556 11.11 1.48 38.99
N ALA A 557 12.30 2.07 39.12
CA ALA A 557 13.26 2.15 38.03
C ALA A 557 13.74 0.77 37.56
N ASP A 558 14.16 0.69 36.29
CA ASP A 558 14.63 -0.53 35.65
C ASP A 558 13.68 -1.74 35.79
N ALA A 559 12.38 -1.47 35.65
CA ALA A 559 11.33 -2.48 35.68
C ALA A 559 11.43 -3.44 34.51
N THR A 560 11.40 -4.76 34.75
CA THR A 560 11.53 -5.78 33.70
C THR A 560 10.37 -6.76 33.69
N VAL A 561 10.06 -7.32 32.51
CA VAL A 561 9.27 -8.54 32.34
C VAL A 561 10.01 -9.48 31.40
N SER A 562 10.07 -10.76 31.73
CA SER A 562 10.95 -11.73 31.08
C SER A 562 10.36 -13.13 30.96
N GLN A 563 10.82 -13.87 29.95
CA GLN A 563 10.53 -15.30 29.78
C GLN A 563 11.81 -16.03 29.39
N ALA A 564 12.17 -17.06 30.14
CA ALA A 564 13.23 -17.99 29.79
C ALA A 564 12.69 -19.10 28.87
N ILE A 565 13.41 -19.40 27.79
CA ILE A 565 13.02 -20.38 26.79
C ILE A 565 14.15 -21.38 26.65
N THR A 566 13.87 -22.68 26.77
CA THR A 566 14.87 -23.74 26.60
C THR A 566 14.87 -24.22 25.15
N GLN A 567 15.98 -24.02 24.45
CA GLN A 567 16.12 -24.44 23.05
C GLN A 567 17.59 -24.48 22.62
N ALA A 568 17.87 -25.24 21.55
CA ALA A 568 19.17 -25.26 20.91
C ALA A 568 19.61 -23.88 20.39
N SER A 569 20.92 -23.72 20.16
CA SER A 569 21.49 -22.50 19.60
C SER A 569 21.04 -22.30 18.16
N LEU A 570 20.37 -21.17 17.91
CA LEU A 570 19.87 -20.76 16.60
C LEU A 570 19.97 -19.24 16.48
N LEU A 571 20.06 -18.72 15.25
CA LEU A 571 19.84 -17.31 14.97
C LEU A 571 18.36 -16.96 15.25
N ARG A 572 18.11 -15.81 15.89
CA ARG A 572 16.80 -15.41 16.39
C ARG A 572 16.43 -14.00 15.93
N ALA A 573 15.23 -13.87 15.38
CA ALA A 573 14.58 -12.58 15.15
C ALA A 573 13.58 -12.32 16.29
N GLN A 574 13.68 -11.17 16.96
CA GLN A 574 12.80 -10.79 18.06
C GLN A 574 12.14 -9.44 17.81
N ASP A 575 10.84 -9.40 18.05
CA ASP A 575 10.03 -8.20 17.93
C ASP A 575 8.80 -8.26 18.86
N ALA A 576 8.18 -7.09 19.05
CA ALA A 576 6.87 -6.99 19.65
C ALA A 576 6.13 -5.78 19.05
N TYR A 577 4.80 -5.81 19.09
CA TYR A 577 4.01 -4.61 18.87
C TYR A 577 3.93 -3.84 20.16
N VAL A 578 4.34 -2.57 20.15
CA VAL A 578 4.41 -1.73 21.34
C VAL A 578 3.82 -0.36 21.06
N LYS A 579 3.08 0.19 22.01
CA LYS A 579 2.74 1.61 22.07
C LYS A 579 2.99 2.16 23.46
N ARG A 580 3.34 3.43 23.53
CA ARG A 580 3.53 4.19 24.77
C ARG A 580 2.16 4.64 25.28
N VAL A 581 1.91 4.43 26.58
CA VAL A 581 0.68 4.83 27.25
C VAL A 581 0.96 6.05 28.13
N THR A 582 2.02 6.02 28.94
CA THR A 582 2.49 7.15 29.76
C THR A 582 4.01 7.17 29.87
N GLY A 583 4.57 8.31 30.26
CA GLY A 583 6.00 8.47 30.56
C GLY A 583 6.87 8.75 29.34
N SER A 584 8.15 9.04 29.56
CA SER A 584 9.12 9.41 28.51
C SER A 584 10.48 8.71 28.64
N GLY A 585 10.63 7.86 29.67
CA GLY A 585 11.83 7.10 29.91
C GLY A 585 12.13 6.08 28.81
N ALA A 586 13.39 5.64 28.76
CA ALA A 586 13.84 4.65 27.79
C ALA A 586 13.10 3.32 27.99
N VAL A 587 12.67 2.73 26.87
CA VAL A 587 12.12 1.37 26.81
C VAL A 587 13.13 0.53 26.04
N SER A 588 13.45 -0.67 26.52
CA SER A 588 14.47 -1.51 25.90
C SER A 588 14.03 -2.97 25.84
N MET A 589 14.54 -3.70 24.85
CA MET A 589 14.36 -5.14 24.72
C MET A 589 15.70 -5.87 24.75
N SER A 590 15.66 -7.13 25.18
CA SER A 590 16.81 -8.04 25.23
C SER A 590 16.36 -9.48 24.93
N MET A 591 17.29 -10.33 24.49
CA MET A 591 17.08 -11.77 24.28
C MET A 591 18.11 -12.67 24.98
N ASP A 592 19.09 -12.07 25.67
CA ASP A 592 20.26 -12.73 26.27
C ASP A 592 20.28 -12.62 27.80
N GLY A 593 19.11 -12.50 28.43
CA GLY A 593 19.03 -12.33 29.88
C GLY A 593 19.41 -10.92 30.36
N GLY A 594 19.60 -9.96 29.44
CA GLY A 594 19.91 -8.56 29.75
C GLY A 594 21.41 -8.24 29.76
N ALA A 595 22.24 -9.10 29.16
CA ALA A 595 23.65 -8.77 28.90
C ALA A 595 23.78 -7.68 27.84
N THR A 596 22.86 -7.66 26.86
CA THR A 596 22.71 -6.59 25.88
C THR A 596 21.30 -6.01 25.89
N TRP A 597 21.19 -4.69 25.76
CA TRP A 597 19.93 -3.94 25.71
C TRP A 597 19.88 -3.08 24.46
N THR A 598 18.80 -3.21 23.70
CA THR A 598 18.50 -2.30 22.58
C THR A 598 17.36 -1.40 22.97
N VAL A 599 17.56 -0.08 22.89
CA VAL A 599 16.49 0.90 23.10
C VAL A 599 15.51 0.83 21.93
N ILE A 600 14.24 0.62 22.25
CA ILE A 600 13.14 0.72 21.29
C ILE A 600 12.37 2.01 21.54
N THR A 601 11.89 2.65 20.47
CA THR A 601 11.24 3.97 20.57
C THR A 601 9.74 3.85 20.26
N PRO A 602 8.91 3.46 21.25
CA PRO A 602 7.46 3.40 21.05
C PRO A 602 6.84 4.79 21.00
N THR A 603 5.85 4.95 20.13
CA THR A 603 4.99 6.15 20.03
C THR A 603 3.63 5.88 20.68
N ALA A 604 2.72 6.86 20.69
CA ALA A 604 1.35 6.66 21.16
C ALA A 604 0.52 5.66 20.30
N ARG A 605 1.02 5.29 19.12
CA ARG A 605 0.40 4.31 18.20
C ARG A 605 1.14 2.98 18.27
N TRP A 606 0.41 1.91 18.00
CA TRP A 606 1.01 0.57 17.83
C TRP A 606 2.05 0.61 16.72
N ALA A 607 3.28 0.22 17.05
CA ALA A 607 4.35 0.03 16.10
C ALA A 607 5.02 -1.32 16.37
N ARG A 608 5.44 -1.99 15.30
CA ARG A 608 6.29 -3.17 15.40
C ARG A 608 7.72 -2.71 15.68
N LEU A 609 8.30 -3.14 16.79
CA LEU A 609 9.65 -2.77 17.20
C LEU A 609 10.46 -4.04 17.36
N SER A 610 11.64 -4.08 16.73
CA SER A 610 12.56 -5.23 16.75
C SER A 610 13.91 -4.85 17.33
N ILE A 611 14.70 -5.86 17.68
CA ILE A 611 16.10 -5.71 18.11
C ILE A 611 17.04 -6.48 17.18
N PRO A 612 18.35 -6.17 17.14
CA PRO A 612 19.32 -6.91 16.34
C PRO A 612 19.28 -8.42 16.60
N ASN A 613 19.42 -9.21 15.54
CA ASN A 613 19.42 -10.67 15.65
C ASN A 613 20.65 -11.17 16.41
N GLN A 614 20.48 -12.26 17.14
CA GLN A 614 21.59 -12.94 17.83
C GLN A 614 21.49 -14.46 17.64
N THR A 615 22.65 -15.13 17.65
CA THR A 615 22.74 -16.59 17.66
C THR A 615 23.00 -17.06 19.08
N LEU A 616 22.00 -17.65 19.71
CA LEU A 616 22.14 -18.16 21.08
C LEU A 616 21.24 -19.36 21.39
N ALA A 617 21.72 -20.19 22.31
CA ALA A 617 20.94 -21.23 22.98
C ALA A 617 20.20 -20.63 24.18
N ASN A 618 19.08 -21.25 24.54
CA ASN A 618 18.30 -20.92 25.74
C ASN A 618 18.04 -19.42 25.96
N PRO A 619 17.40 -18.70 25.01
CA PRO A 619 17.22 -17.26 25.14
C PRO A 619 16.33 -16.91 26.34
N THR A 620 16.61 -15.77 26.96
CA THR A 620 15.70 -15.14 27.91
C THR A 620 15.28 -13.82 27.31
N VAL A 621 14.02 -13.72 26.90
CA VAL A 621 13.48 -12.54 26.24
C VAL A 621 12.96 -11.56 27.28
N LEU A 622 13.24 -10.25 27.12
CA LEU A 622 12.89 -9.22 28.10
C LEU A 622 12.39 -7.93 27.46
N ILE A 623 11.56 -7.21 28.21
CA ILE A 623 11.30 -5.77 28.08
C ILE A 623 11.71 -5.08 29.38
N LYS A 624 12.32 -3.90 29.27
CA LYS A 624 12.67 -3.01 30.38
C LYS A 624 12.07 -1.61 30.21
N LEU A 625 11.51 -1.06 31.29
CA LEU A 625 11.16 0.36 31.43
C LEU A 625 12.11 1.01 32.44
N ALA A 626 12.85 2.02 32.01
CA ALA A 626 13.89 2.64 32.84
C ALA A 626 13.32 3.44 34.02
N THR A 627 12.17 4.09 33.84
CA THR A 627 11.63 5.09 34.77
C THR A 627 10.37 4.58 35.48
N SER A 628 10.29 4.79 36.80
CA SER A 628 9.09 4.47 37.58
C SER A 628 7.89 5.29 37.11
N GLY A 629 6.72 4.67 36.98
CA GLY A 629 5.49 5.30 36.51
C GLY A 629 5.31 5.32 34.98
N ASP A 630 6.35 4.98 34.20
CA ASP A 630 6.21 4.78 32.77
C ASP A 630 5.31 3.57 32.49
N ALA A 631 4.50 3.66 31.43
CA ALA A 631 3.66 2.56 31.00
C ALA A 631 3.63 2.40 29.48
N ILE A 632 3.65 1.14 29.03
CA ILE A 632 3.52 0.75 27.63
C ILE A 632 2.49 -0.36 27.47
N ALA A 633 1.84 -0.43 26.32
CA ALA A 633 1.07 -1.59 25.92
C ALA A 633 1.91 -2.45 24.97
N VAL A 634 1.82 -3.77 25.13
CA VAL A 634 2.57 -4.78 24.36
C VAL A 634 1.61 -5.84 23.84
N ASP A 635 1.80 -6.21 22.57
CA ASP A 635 1.05 -7.26 21.90
C ASP A 635 1.95 -8.08 20.98
N CYS A 636 1.57 -9.33 20.71
CA CYS A 636 2.24 -10.28 19.79
C CYS A 636 3.77 -10.31 19.94
N PHE A 637 4.28 -10.49 21.16
CA PHE A 637 5.71 -10.66 21.39
C PHE A 637 6.23 -11.94 20.71
N GLN A 638 7.24 -11.79 19.85
CA GLN A 638 7.79 -12.86 19.03
C GLN A 638 9.28 -13.05 19.26
N ASN A 639 9.68 -14.32 19.36
CA ASN A 639 11.06 -14.76 19.16
C ASN A 639 11.01 -15.91 18.17
N GLU A 640 11.56 -15.69 16.99
CA GLU A 640 11.51 -16.62 15.87
C GLU A 640 12.89 -17.23 15.62
N PRO A 641 13.15 -18.48 16.06
CA PRO A 641 14.38 -19.16 15.72
C PRO A 641 14.39 -19.57 14.23
N GLY A 642 15.51 -19.39 13.55
CA GLY A 642 15.68 -19.85 12.18
C GLY A 642 16.75 -19.09 11.40
N THR A 643 16.89 -19.42 10.13
CA THR A 643 18.00 -18.94 9.28
C THR A 643 17.78 -17.57 8.64
N ALA A 644 16.61 -16.94 8.81
CA ALA A 644 16.42 -15.57 8.30
C ALA A 644 16.30 -14.54 9.41
N THR A 645 16.70 -13.34 9.02
CA THR A 645 17.09 -12.20 9.81
C THR A 645 15.98 -11.18 10.04
N TYR A 646 14.74 -11.52 9.66
CA TYR A 646 13.59 -10.64 9.72
C TYR A 646 12.42 -11.33 10.44
N PRO A 647 11.64 -10.58 11.23
CA PRO A 647 10.41 -11.08 11.85
C PRO A 647 9.26 -11.29 10.84
N SER A 648 8.48 -12.37 10.99
CA SER A 648 7.37 -12.67 10.05
C SER A 648 6.01 -12.16 10.52
N SER A 649 4.89 -12.52 9.87
CA SER A 649 3.56 -12.05 10.31
C SER A 649 3.31 -12.33 11.79
N PRO A 650 2.49 -11.51 12.48
CA PRO A 650 2.11 -11.77 13.85
C PRO A 650 1.76 -13.24 14.10
N MET A 651 2.36 -13.86 15.12
CA MET A 651 2.09 -15.24 15.53
C MET A 651 1.72 -15.24 17.02
N PRO A 652 0.47 -14.88 17.37
CA PRO A 652 0.01 -14.92 18.74
C PRO A 652 0.04 -16.37 19.27
N THR A 653 0.55 -16.54 20.49
CA THR A 653 0.71 -17.83 21.15
C THR A 653 -0.07 -17.84 22.46
N THR A 654 -0.47 -19.03 22.88
CA THR A 654 -1.10 -19.29 24.16
C THR A 654 -0.12 -20.05 25.04
N THR A 655 -0.48 -21.22 25.57
CA THR A 655 0.43 -22.08 26.35
C THR A 655 1.38 -22.89 25.46
N THR A 656 1.21 -22.85 24.13
CA THR A 656 2.02 -23.58 23.17
C THR A 656 2.63 -22.65 22.12
N ALA A 657 3.84 -23.01 21.68
CA ALA A 657 4.48 -22.36 20.55
C ALA A 657 3.64 -22.59 19.28
N VAL A 658 3.59 -21.58 18.41
CA VAL A 658 2.88 -21.65 17.13
C VAL A 658 3.91 -21.82 16.02
N VAL A 659 3.61 -22.72 15.07
CA VAL A 659 4.37 -22.92 13.84
C VAL A 659 3.46 -22.56 12.66
N ARG A 660 3.98 -21.79 11.72
CA ARG A 660 3.34 -21.54 10.43
C ARG A 660 4.19 -22.11 9.29
N SER A 661 3.52 -22.66 8.28
CA SER A 661 4.19 -23.14 7.07
C SER A 661 4.66 -22.00 6.18
N ALA A 662 5.58 -22.30 5.26
CA ALA A 662 5.94 -21.40 4.17
C ALA A 662 4.76 -21.21 3.21
N ASP A 663 4.64 -20.02 2.62
CA ASP A 663 3.70 -19.79 1.54
C ASP A 663 4.24 -20.39 0.24
N ALA A 664 3.57 -21.41 -0.28
CA ALA A 664 3.83 -21.94 -1.61
C ALA A 664 2.73 -21.51 -2.58
N ILE A 665 2.98 -20.43 -3.33
CA ILE A 665 2.00 -19.80 -4.22
C ILE A 665 2.31 -20.17 -5.67
N THR A 666 1.32 -20.73 -6.38
CA THR A 666 1.50 -21.26 -7.74
C THR A 666 0.37 -20.85 -8.68
N ILE A 667 0.72 -20.79 -9.96
CA ILE A 667 -0.18 -20.61 -11.10
C ILE A 667 0.21 -21.68 -12.13
N PRO A 668 -0.72 -22.53 -12.60
CA PRO A 668 -0.41 -23.45 -13.69
C PRO A 668 -0.15 -22.66 -14.98
N THR A 669 0.94 -22.95 -15.69
CA THR A 669 1.28 -22.24 -16.94
C THR A 669 0.21 -22.42 -18.02
N SER A 670 -0.57 -23.51 -17.95
CA SER A 670 -1.74 -23.72 -18.82
C SER A 670 -2.86 -22.69 -18.62
N ALA A 671 -2.88 -21.96 -17.50
CA ALA A 671 -3.81 -20.86 -17.26
C ALA A 671 -3.26 -19.49 -17.72
N LEU A 672 -2.04 -19.44 -18.27
CA LEU A 672 -1.37 -18.24 -18.75
C LEU A 672 -1.23 -18.27 -20.29
N PRO A 673 -1.12 -17.10 -20.94
CA PRO A 673 -0.96 -17.02 -22.40
C PRO A 673 0.48 -17.33 -22.83
N GLY A 674 0.63 -17.87 -24.03
CA GLY A 674 1.92 -18.30 -24.61
C GLY A 674 2.44 -19.65 -24.11
N ASP A 675 3.56 -20.08 -24.68
CA ASP A 675 4.25 -21.35 -24.39
C ASP A 675 5.53 -21.17 -23.55
N PHE A 676 5.85 -19.93 -23.16
CA PHE A 676 7.07 -19.52 -22.45
C PHE A 676 8.39 -19.82 -23.20
N SER A 677 8.36 -20.03 -24.52
CA SER A 677 9.57 -20.08 -25.36
C SER A 677 10.19 -18.69 -25.57
N THR A 678 9.34 -17.65 -25.64
CA THR A 678 9.68 -16.23 -25.66
C THR A 678 8.71 -15.48 -24.76
N PHE A 679 9.21 -14.75 -23.77
CA PHE A 679 8.36 -14.07 -22.80
C PHE A 679 9.08 -12.94 -22.07
N SER A 680 8.30 -12.07 -21.45
CA SER A 680 8.79 -11.10 -20.48
C SER A 680 7.92 -11.09 -19.24
N VAL A 681 8.53 -10.92 -18.07
CA VAL A 681 7.85 -10.83 -16.78
C VAL A 681 8.28 -9.55 -16.08
N TYR A 682 7.32 -8.68 -15.80
CA TYR A 682 7.48 -7.51 -14.95
C TYR A 682 6.91 -7.79 -13.56
N ALA A 683 7.59 -7.32 -12.53
CA ALA A 683 7.21 -7.52 -11.14
C ALA A 683 7.45 -6.26 -10.31
N VAL A 684 6.53 -5.97 -9.39
CA VAL A 684 6.70 -4.95 -8.34
C VAL A 684 6.68 -5.63 -6.99
N VAL A 685 7.76 -5.46 -6.23
CA VAL A 685 7.96 -6.17 -4.96
C VAL A 685 8.58 -5.29 -3.89
N SER A 686 8.37 -5.66 -2.63
CA SER A 686 9.13 -5.16 -1.49
C SER A 686 9.43 -6.31 -0.52
N THR A 687 10.53 -6.23 0.22
CA THR A 687 10.94 -7.27 1.17
C THR A 687 11.31 -6.67 2.52
N GLU A 688 11.01 -7.39 3.61
CA GLU A 688 11.50 -7.06 4.96
C GLU A 688 12.79 -7.80 5.29
N ALA A 689 13.19 -8.76 4.45
CA ALA A 689 14.41 -9.50 4.65
C ALA A 689 15.62 -8.58 4.51
N ALA A 690 16.60 -8.74 5.42
CA ALA A 690 17.84 -8.00 5.33
C ALA A 690 18.50 -8.23 3.97
N ASN A 691 19.29 -7.24 3.54
CA ASN A 691 19.99 -7.33 2.27
C ASN A 691 20.78 -8.64 2.17
N THR A 692 21.39 -9.15 3.27
CA THR A 692 22.25 -10.36 3.40
C THR A 692 21.71 -11.68 2.83
N ASP A 693 20.48 -11.74 2.34
CA ASP A 693 19.82 -12.99 2.07
C ASP A 693 19.19 -13.07 0.66
N ILE A 694 19.21 -14.27 0.04
CA ILE A 694 18.64 -14.50 -1.31
C ILE A 694 17.13 -14.75 -1.24
N ARG A 695 16.35 -14.09 -2.11
CA ARG A 695 14.88 -14.08 -2.09
C ARG A 695 14.28 -14.28 -3.47
N GLY A 696 13.33 -15.20 -3.58
CA GLY A 696 12.57 -15.39 -4.82
C GLY A 696 11.50 -14.33 -5.01
N VAL A 697 11.48 -13.73 -6.20
CA VAL A 697 10.41 -12.82 -6.66
C VAL A 697 9.39 -13.64 -7.45
N TRP A 698 9.86 -14.42 -8.41
CA TRP A 698 9.06 -15.43 -9.11
C TRP A 698 9.97 -16.53 -9.67
N CYS A 699 9.37 -17.68 -9.95
CA CYS A 699 10.05 -18.84 -10.55
C CYS A 699 9.16 -19.48 -11.59
N LEU A 700 9.73 -19.87 -12.72
CA LEU A 700 9.10 -20.69 -13.74
C LEU A 700 9.82 -22.05 -13.75
N ASP A 701 9.10 -23.15 -13.48
CA ASP A 701 9.67 -24.50 -13.38
C ASP A 701 8.74 -25.61 -13.87
N ALA A 702 9.29 -26.83 -13.97
CA ALA A 702 8.58 -28.05 -14.34
C ALA A 702 8.03 -28.84 -13.14
N GLY A 703 7.88 -28.22 -11.96
CA GLY A 703 7.46 -28.89 -10.73
C GLY A 703 8.59 -29.44 -9.86
N ALA A 704 9.85 -29.30 -10.30
CA ALA A 704 11.06 -29.73 -9.59
C ALA A 704 12.10 -28.59 -9.56
N THR A 705 13.14 -28.71 -8.72
CA THR A 705 14.24 -27.73 -8.68
C THR A 705 15.18 -27.83 -9.88
N SER A 706 15.25 -28.96 -10.57
CA SER A 706 16.27 -29.24 -11.59
C SER A 706 16.28 -28.27 -12.78
N GLU A 707 15.11 -27.82 -13.22
CA GLU A 707 14.92 -26.97 -14.39
C GLU A 707 14.04 -25.78 -14.02
N ARG A 708 14.64 -24.59 -13.97
CA ARG A 708 13.95 -23.37 -13.53
C ARG A 708 14.55 -22.08 -14.07
N ILE A 709 13.71 -21.08 -14.29
CA ILE A 709 14.09 -19.68 -14.48
C ILE A 709 13.58 -18.89 -13.28
N ILE A 710 14.44 -18.09 -12.66
CA ILE A 710 14.14 -17.39 -11.40
C ILE A 710 14.54 -15.93 -11.49
N ALA A 711 13.64 -15.05 -11.06
CA ALA A 711 14.00 -13.69 -10.67
C ALA A 711 14.14 -13.61 -9.16
N MET A 712 15.18 -12.91 -8.69
CA MET A 712 15.50 -12.83 -7.27
C MET A 712 15.99 -11.46 -6.84
N LEU A 713 16.00 -11.25 -5.52
CA LEU A 713 16.73 -10.20 -4.81
C LEU A 713 17.83 -10.85 -3.95
N SER A 714 19.03 -10.24 -3.83
CA SER A 714 20.17 -10.80 -3.07
C SER A 714 21.11 -9.72 -2.50
N SER A 715 21.79 -10.02 -1.39
CA SER A 715 22.86 -9.21 -0.74
C SER A 715 24.17 -9.12 -1.44
N ILE A 716 24.48 -10.04 -2.34
CA ILE A 716 25.75 -9.96 -3.06
C ILE A 716 25.61 -8.93 -4.21
N THR A 717 24.75 -7.93 -3.96
CA THR A 717 24.65 -6.60 -4.58
C THR A 717 23.70 -6.47 -5.75
N VAL A 718 22.88 -7.49 -6.07
CA VAL A 718 22.08 -7.41 -7.30
C VAL A 718 20.72 -8.13 -7.31
N GLY A 719 19.70 -7.51 -7.92
CA GLY A 719 18.58 -8.23 -8.51
C GLY A 719 19.10 -9.07 -9.67
N ALA A 720 18.62 -10.31 -9.77
CA ALA A 720 19.16 -11.24 -10.76
C ALA A 720 18.08 -12.06 -11.44
N LEU A 721 18.33 -12.36 -12.71
CA LEU A 721 17.64 -13.38 -13.47
C LEU A 721 18.61 -14.55 -13.69
N GLN A 722 18.26 -15.71 -13.16
CA GLN A 722 19.07 -16.92 -13.30
C GLN A 722 18.28 -18.04 -13.94
N MET A 723 19.00 -18.94 -14.62
CA MET A 723 18.44 -20.17 -15.15
C MET A 723 19.30 -21.36 -14.73
N PHE A 724 18.63 -22.40 -14.27
CA PHE A 724 19.24 -23.68 -13.93
C PHE A 724 18.71 -24.77 -14.85
N ASN A 725 19.62 -25.63 -15.31
CA ASN A 725 19.31 -26.85 -16.03
C ASN A 725 20.08 -28.01 -15.39
N ALA A 726 19.39 -29.10 -15.05
CA ALA A 726 19.91 -30.17 -14.21
C ALA A 726 20.63 -29.67 -12.93
N ASN A 727 20.09 -28.62 -12.29
CA ASN A 727 20.68 -27.89 -11.14
C ASN A 727 22.04 -27.18 -11.41
N VAL A 728 22.45 -27.03 -12.67
CA VAL A 728 23.63 -26.25 -13.05
C VAL A 728 23.20 -24.85 -13.51
N LEU A 729 23.83 -23.81 -12.96
CA LEU A 729 23.61 -22.43 -13.39
C LEU A 729 24.12 -22.23 -14.82
N GLN A 730 23.22 -21.90 -15.75
CA GLN A 730 23.55 -21.70 -17.17
C GLN A 730 23.43 -20.25 -17.62
N MET A 731 22.64 -19.44 -16.92
CA MET A 731 22.39 -18.04 -17.27
C MET A 731 22.37 -17.20 -16.00
N ASN A 732 23.03 -16.04 -16.01
CA ASN A 732 23.07 -15.14 -14.86
C ASN A 732 23.16 -13.67 -15.29
N VAL A 733 22.00 -13.01 -15.37
CA VAL A 733 21.91 -11.57 -15.66
C VAL A 733 21.68 -10.80 -14.37
N LEU A 734 22.55 -9.82 -14.09
CA LEU A 734 22.56 -9.04 -12.86
C LEU A 734 22.17 -7.58 -13.15
N ALA A 735 21.18 -7.02 -12.44
CA ALA A 735 20.79 -5.61 -12.54
C ALA A 735 20.37 -4.99 -11.19
N GLY A 736 21.06 -3.90 -10.77
CA GLY A 736 20.74 -3.04 -9.61
C GLY A 736 20.74 -3.71 -8.23
N ALA A 737 21.01 -3.01 -7.12
CA ALA A 737 20.97 -3.62 -5.78
C ALA A 737 19.55 -3.67 -5.19
N GLY A 738 19.23 -4.74 -4.44
CA GLY A 738 17.98 -4.87 -3.68
C GLY A 738 18.14 -4.38 -2.25
N ASP A 739 17.38 -3.35 -1.88
CA ASP A 739 17.36 -2.75 -0.56
C ASP A 739 16.11 -3.17 0.22
N PRO A 740 16.25 -3.55 1.51
CA PRO A 740 15.10 -3.93 2.33
C PRO A 740 14.17 -2.73 2.56
N PHE A 741 12.88 -3.02 2.70
CA PHE A 741 11.80 -2.06 2.92
C PHE A 741 11.61 -1.02 1.80
N ILE A 742 12.32 -1.18 0.68
CA ILE A 742 12.14 -0.38 -0.51
C ILE A 742 11.32 -1.17 -1.53
N ARG A 743 10.51 -0.42 -2.29
CA ARG A 743 9.74 -0.93 -3.41
C ARG A 743 10.67 -1.03 -4.62
N HIS A 744 10.77 -2.22 -5.19
CA HIS A 744 11.57 -2.54 -6.36
C HIS A 744 10.68 -2.92 -7.54
N ARG A 745 11.13 -2.56 -8.74
CA ARG A 745 10.50 -2.93 -10.01
C ARG A 745 11.51 -3.68 -10.86
N GLN A 746 11.12 -4.86 -11.32
CA GLN A 746 11.96 -5.74 -12.09
C GLN A 746 11.29 -6.12 -13.40
N MET A 747 12.08 -6.32 -14.45
CA MET A 747 11.60 -6.91 -15.70
C MET A 747 12.64 -7.86 -16.25
N ALA A 748 12.23 -9.10 -16.48
CA ALA A 748 12.98 -10.10 -17.23
C ALA A 748 12.43 -10.21 -18.63
N SER A 749 13.31 -10.49 -19.60
CA SER A 749 12.93 -10.85 -20.96
C SER A 749 13.79 -12.00 -21.46
N LEU A 750 13.14 -13.01 -22.04
CA LEU A 750 13.79 -14.19 -22.63
C LEU A 750 13.30 -14.42 -24.06
N ILE A 751 14.25 -14.79 -24.91
CA ILE A 751 14.05 -15.35 -26.24
C ILE A 751 15.05 -16.51 -26.41
N ALA A 752 14.85 -17.37 -27.41
CA ALA A 752 15.81 -18.41 -27.79
C ALA A 752 17.23 -17.82 -27.93
N GLY A 753 18.13 -18.19 -27.01
CA GLY A 753 19.54 -17.80 -27.03
C GLY A 753 19.86 -16.38 -26.55
N ALA A 754 18.91 -15.63 -25.97
CA ALA A 754 19.22 -14.36 -25.33
C ALA A 754 18.30 -14.04 -24.14
N ALA A 755 18.88 -13.50 -23.07
CA ALA A 755 18.17 -13.07 -21.89
C ALA A 755 18.61 -11.68 -21.43
N ARG A 756 17.63 -10.93 -20.93
CA ARG A 756 17.77 -9.57 -20.41
C ARG A 756 17.06 -9.45 -19.07
N PHE A 757 17.61 -8.60 -18.21
CA PHE A 757 17.00 -8.28 -16.94
C PHE A 757 17.32 -6.83 -16.57
N GLY A 758 16.34 -6.14 -16.00
CA GLY A 758 16.52 -4.82 -15.42
C GLY A 758 15.81 -4.70 -14.09
N MET A 759 16.29 -3.77 -13.28
CA MET A 759 15.74 -3.44 -11.98
C MET A 759 15.94 -1.96 -11.68
N ASP A 760 14.88 -1.27 -11.28
CA ASP A 760 14.87 0.15 -10.89
C ASP A 760 15.64 1.06 -11.87
N GLY A 761 15.48 0.81 -13.18
CA GLY A 761 16.15 1.58 -14.24
C GLY A 761 17.60 1.19 -14.53
N THR A 762 18.18 0.28 -13.74
CA THR A 762 19.46 -0.34 -14.04
C THR A 762 19.24 -1.55 -14.95
N LEU A 763 20.01 -1.65 -16.03
CA LEU A 763 19.95 -2.77 -16.97
C LEU A 763 21.18 -3.67 -16.78
N GLY A 764 20.96 -4.99 -16.75
CA GLY A 764 22.02 -5.98 -16.70
C GLY A 764 22.62 -6.30 -18.07
N THR A 765 23.83 -6.87 -18.05
CA THR A 765 24.49 -7.35 -19.27
C THR A 765 23.73 -8.52 -19.87
N THR A 766 23.53 -8.51 -21.19
CA THR A 766 22.92 -9.63 -21.91
C THR A 766 23.64 -10.92 -21.63
N ASP A 767 22.87 -11.98 -21.43
CA ASP A 767 23.40 -13.33 -21.56
C ASP A 767 22.91 -13.92 -22.88
N THR A 768 23.82 -14.49 -23.67
CA THR A 768 23.52 -15.16 -24.93
C THR A 768 24.02 -16.60 -24.98
N VAL A 769 24.51 -17.15 -23.86
CA VAL A 769 25.20 -18.44 -23.80
C VAL A 769 24.45 -19.40 -22.87
N PHE A 770 23.24 -19.78 -23.28
CA PHE A 770 22.43 -20.74 -22.55
C PHE A 770 21.44 -21.47 -23.47
N THR A 771 20.83 -22.55 -22.98
CA THR A 771 19.75 -23.25 -23.66
C THR A 771 18.52 -23.25 -22.78
N ALA A 772 17.47 -22.53 -23.20
CA ALA A 772 16.23 -22.44 -22.45
C ALA A 772 15.55 -23.82 -22.36
N PRO A 773 15.06 -24.24 -21.17
CA PRO A 773 14.18 -25.40 -21.04
C PRO A 773 12.92 -25.24 -21.91
N THR A 774 12.44 -26.33 -22.47
CA THR A 774 11.28 -26.31 -23.39
C THR A 774 9.95 -26.62 -22.71
N VAL A 775 9.93 -26.99 -21.43
CA VAL A 775 8.70 -27.39 -20.73
C VAL A 775 8.64 -26.75 -19.34
N PHE A 776 7.73 -25.80 -19.17
CA PHE A 776 7.39 -25.23 -17.87
C PHE A 776 5.91 -25.49 -17.55
N THR A 777 5.64 -25.98 -16.34
CA THR A 777 4.27 -26.34 -15.91
C THR A 777 3.75 -25.42 -14.82
N THR A 778 4.66 -24.75 -14.09
CA THR A 778 4.31 -23.97 -12.90
C THR A 778 5.01 -22.62 -12.91
N PHE A 779 4.23 -21.55 -12.76
CA PHE A 779 4.71 -20.22 -12.38
C PHE A 779 4.49 -20.02 -10.88
N ARG A 780 5.53 -19.64 -10.14
CA ARG A 780 5.51 -19.46 -8.69
C ARG A 780 5.71 -18.01 -8.34
N LEU A 781 4.94 -17.56 -7.34
CA LEU A 781 5.04 -16.20 -6.81
C LEU A 781 5.84 -16.21 -5.51
N GLY A 782 6.90 -15.42 -5.46
CA GLY A 782 7.67 -15.15 -4.25
C GLY A 782 8.52 -16.33 -3.75
N ALA A 783 9.00 -17.22 -4.62
CA ALA A 783 9.85 -18.37 -4.28
C ALA A 783 10.85 -18.69 -5.40
N LEU A 784 11.97 -19.37 -5.07
CA LEU A 784 12.97 -19.82 -6.06
C LEU A 784 12.70 -21.23 -6.61
N GLY A 785 11.62 -21.90 -6.18
CA GLY A 785 11.30 -23.26 -6.60
C GLY A 785 10.20 -23.92 -5.76
N PRO A 786 10.00 -25.24 -5.92
CA PRO A 786 8.96 -26.02 -5.23
C PRO A 786 9.01 -25.91 -3.70
N GLY A 787 7.86 -25.94 -3.03
CA GLY A 787 7.75 -25.93 -1.57
C GLY A 787 7.99 -24.57 -0.88
N GLY A 788 8.02 -23.47 -1.63
CA GLY A 788 8.26 -22.15 -1.06
C GLY A 788 9.74 -21.92 -0.67
N LEU A 789 10.67 -22.50 -1.43
CA LEU A 789 12.11 -22.33 -1.21
C LEU A 789 12.50 -20.84 -1.24
N THR A 790 13.19 -20.38 -0.19
CA THR A 790 13.73 -19.02 -0.04
C THR A 790 12.74 -17.94 -0.46
N PRO A 791 11.62 -17.80 0.25
CA PRO A 791 10.53 -16.95 -0.19
C PRO A 791 10.87 -15.48 -0.03
N LEU A 792 10.10 -14.61 -0.70
CA LEU A 792 10.35 -13.17 -0.75
C LEU A 792 10.54 -12.53 0.64
N GLY A 793 9.74 -12.95 1.63
CA GLY A 793 9.74 -12.32 2.95
C GLY A 793 9.17 -10.91 2.91
N GLY A 794 8.09 -10.71 2.16
CA GLY A 794 7.53 -9.39 1.88
C GLY A 794 6.29 -9.44 1.01
N TRP A 795 6.12 -8.44 0.14
CA TRP A 795 4.92 -8.24 -0.65
C TRP A 795 5.21 -8.17 -2.15
N ILE A 796 4.34 -8.80 -2.93
CA ILE A 796 4.25 -8.64 -4.37
C ILE A 796 3.04 -7.75 -4.65
N GLU A 797 3.26 -6.60 -5.28
CA GLU A 797 2.21 -5.63 -5.59
C GLU A 797 1.58 -5.88 -6.97
N GLU A 798 2.39 -6.27 -7.94
CA GLU A 798 2.00 -6.39 -9.34
C GLU A 798 2.90 -7.41 -10.07
N ILE A 799 2.30 -8.22 -10.96
CA ILE A 799 2.98 -9.13 -11.88
C ILE A 799 2.35 -8.98 -13.26
N ILE A 800 3.15 -8.74 -14.29
CA ILE A 800 2.70 -8.69 -15.68
C ILE A 800 3.53 -9.67 -16.48
N ILE A 801 2.87 -10.55 -17.24
CA ILE A 801 3.47 -11.59 -18.07
C ILE A 801 3.01 -11.33 -19.50
N VAL A 802 3.97 -11.15 -20.42
CA VAL A 802 3.69 -10.98 -21.85
C VAL A 802 4.46 -12.02 -22.66
N PRO A 803 3.84 -12.71 -23.62
CA PRO A 803 4.46 -13.76 -24.44
C PRO A 803 5.28 -13.15 -25.60
N ARG A 804 6.12 -12.16 -25.29
CA ARG A 804 7.04 -11.52 -26.23
C ARG A 804 8.32 -11.08 -25.54
N ALA A 805 9.36 -10.85 -26.33
CA ALA A 805 10.57 -10.20 -25.87
C ALA A 805 10.34 -8.69 -25.66
N ALA A 806 11.10 -8.09 -24.76
CA ALA A 806 11.13 -6.66 -24.46
C ALA A 806 12.53 -6.12 -24.75
N GLY A 807 12.59 -4.92 -25.34
CA GLY A 807 13.85 -4.27 -25.68
C GLY A 807 14.52 -3.58 -24.47
N ASP A 808 15.81 -3.30 -24.58
CA ASP A 808 16.60 -2.65 -23.51
C ASP A 808 16.00 -1.32 -23.03
N ALA A 809 15.42 -0.53 -23.94
CA ALA A 809 14.77 0.74 -23.62
C ALA A 809 13.46 0.54 -22.85
N GLU A 810 12.66 -0.48 -23.22
CA GLU A 810 11.42 -0.82 -22.53
C GLU A 810 11.74 -1.28 -21.11
N ILE A 811 12.62 -2.27 -20.96
CA ILE A 811 13.05 -2.82 -19.66
C ILE A 811 13.54 -1.69 -18.75
N ARG A 812 14.40 -0.79 -19.25
CA ARG A 812 14.89 0.35 -18.48
C ARG A 812 13.76 1.25 -18.01
N ASN A 813 12.83 1.61 -18.90
CA ASN A 813 11.76 2.54 -18.57
C ASN A 813 10.75 1.93 -17.60
N VAL A 814 10.30 0.69 -17.84
CA VAL A 814 9.27 0.08 -16.96
C VAL A 814 9.81 -0.26 -15.59
N THR A 815 11.08 -0.64 -15.48
CA THR A 815 11.69 -0.88 -14.17
C THR A 815 11.97 0.43 -13.44
N ALA A 816 12.30 1.50 -14.15
CA ALA A 816 12.52 2.79 -13.52
C ALA A 816 11.20 3.45 -13.04
N PHE A 817 10.08 3.30 -13.75
CA PHE A 817 8.87 4.12 -13.51
C PHE A 817 7.57 3.34 -13.36
N GLY A 818 7.59 2.05 -13.64
CA GLY A 818 6.41 1.21 -13.71
C GLY A 818 5.94 1.01 -15.14
N TRP A 819 4.98 0.10 -15.31
CA TRP A 819 4.38 -0.19 -16.59
C TRP A 819 3.75 1.07 -17.24
N PRO A 820 3.75 1.22 -18.58
CA PRO A 820 3.18 2.39 -19.24
C PRO A 820 1.76 2.71 -18.73
N GLY A 821 1.50 3.99 -18.43
CA GLY A 821 0.27 4.46 -17.75
C GLY A 821 0.43 4.77 -16.25
N ASN A 822 1.53 4.34 -15.62
CA ASN A 822 1.92 4.75 -14.25
C ASN A 822 2.98 5.86 -14.20
N GLU A 823 3.26 6.51 -15.34
CA GLU A 823 4.22 7.61 -15.40
C GLU A 823 3.82 8.70 -14.38
N PRO A 824 4.78 9.27 -13.62
CA PRO A 824 4.49 10.37 -12.72
C PRO A 824 3.76 11.50 -13.46
N THR A 825 2.63 11.98 -12.94
CA THR A 825 1.92 13.07 -13.61
C THR A 825 2.70 14.37 -13.46
N ILE A 826 2.96 15.08 -14.56
CA ILE A 826 3.58 16.41 -14.50
C ILE A 826 2.57 17.36 -13.85
N ASN A 827 2.95 17.94 -12.71
CA ASN A 827 2.13 18.93 -12.01
C ASN A 827 2.84 20.28 -11.82
N ILE A 828 4.11 20.35 -12.24
CA ILE A 828 4.83 21.59 -12.47
C ILE A 828 5.16 21.65 -13.96
N ALA A 829 4.51 22.59 -14.66
CA ALA A 829 4.69 22.78 -16.09
C ALA A 829 6.12 23.25 -16.41
N PRO A 830 6.67 22.94 -17.60
CA PRO A 830 8.02 23.32 -17.97
C PRO A 830 8.18 24.83 -18.19
N ASN A 831 7.10 25.57 -18.41
CA ASN A 831 7.06 27.04 -18.48
C ASN A 831 6.57 27.70 -17.18
N ASP A 832 6.58 27.00 -16.05
CA ASP A 832 6.25 27.61 -14.76
C ASP A 832 7.22 28.76 -14.45
N SER A 833 6.67 29.94 -14.12
CA SER A 833 7.44 31.17 -13.90
C SER A 833 8.40 31.12 -12.70
N ARG A 834 8.28 30.11 -11.85
CA ARG A 834 9.15 29.87 -10.70
C ARG A 834 10.38 29.03 -11.06
N ILE A 835 10.44 28.50 -12.28
CA ILE A 835 11.65 27.89 -12.84
C ILE A 835 12.39 28.98 -13.60
N GLU A 836 13.64 29.25 -13.22
CA GLU A 836 14.50 30.13 -14.00
C GLU A 836 15.31 29.29 -15.02
N ASP A 837 15.66 29.91 -16.14
CA ASP A 837 16.56 29.38 -17.15
C ASP A 837 17.83 30.23 -17.19
N SER A 838 19.00 29.61 -17.20
CA SER A 838 20.28 30.31 -17.32
C SER A 838 21.31 29.52 -18.12
N ASP A 839 22.46 30.15 -18.42
CA ASP A 839 23.58 29.49 -19.08
C ASP A 839 23.24 29.00 -20.51
N TYR A 840 22.49 29.82 -21.26
CA TYR A 840 22.09 29.55 -22.64
C TYR A 840 22.15 30.77 -23.57
N TYR A 841 22.09 30.51 -24.88
CA TYR A 841 22.01 31.56 -25.91
C TYR A 841 20.59 32.02 -26.19
N GLY A 842 19.72 31.10 -26.61
CA GLY A 842 18.34 31.41 -26.98
C GLY A 842 17.39 30.23 -26.76
N THR A 843 16.12 30.55 -26.60
CA THR A 843 15.03 29.59 -26.38
C THR A 843 14.44 29.17 -27.72
N LEU A 844 14.30 27.87 -27.96
CA LEU A 844 13.60 27.34 -29.13
C LEU A 844 12.10 27.21 -28.86
N SER A 845 11.76 26.65 -27.69
CA SER A 845 10.39 26.44 -27.24
C SER A 845 10.33 26.66 -25.72
N LEU A 846 9.29 27.36 -25.27
CA LEU A 846 8.91 27.47 -23.87
C LEU A 846 7.39 27.49 -23.81
N SER A 847 6.81 26.33 -23.53
CA SER A 847 5.37 26.08 -23.54
C SER A 847 4.95 25.25 -22.34
N ALA A 848 3.65 25.00 -22.16
CA ALA A 848 3.17 24.07 -21.14
C ALA A 848 3.55 22.60 -21.42
N ALA A 849 3.99 22.27 -22.65
CA ALA A 849 4.35 20.92 -23.06
C ALA A 849 5.86 20.65 -22.95
N GLU A 850 6.68 21.65 -23.26
CA GLU A 850 8.14 21.51 -23.25
C GLU A 850 8.87 22.84 -23.14
N ALA A 851 10.08 22.77 -22.61
CA ALA A 851 11.12 23.78 -22.75
C ALA A 851 12.33 23.18 -23.49
N SER A 852 12.86 23.93 -24.46
CA SER A 852 14.07 23.58 -25.20
C SER A 852 14.78 24.82 -25.71
N LEU A 853 16.06 24.67 -26.03
CA LEU A 853 16.91 25.78 -26.47
C LEU A 853 17.42 25.56 -27.88
N VAL A 854 17.98 26.65 -28.43
CA VAL A 854 18.67 26.65 -29.71
C VAL A 854 19.99 27.39 -29.59
N ARG A 855 21.00 26.87 -30.28
CA ARG A 855 22.27 27.56 -30.51
C ARG A 855 22.26 28.24 -31.88
N PRO A 856 22.89 29.42 -32.02
CA PRO A 856 22.83 30.21 -33.25
C PRO A 856 23.66 29.63 -34.39
N ILE A 857 24.61 28.75 -34.09
CA ILE A 857 25.55 28.19 -35.06
C ILE A 857 25.02 26.87 -35.61
N VAL A 858 24.58 26.87 -36.86
CA VAL A 858 24.14 25.67 -37.59
C VAL A 858 25.36 24.85 -38.02
N SER A 859 25.46 23.61 -37.51
CA SER A 859 26.58 22.71 -37.81
C SER A 859 26.22 21.27 -37.45
N SER A 860 26.03 20.38 -38.43
CA SER A 860 25.77 18.95 -38.18
C SER A 860 24.67 18.66 -37.13
N ASN A 861 23.62 19.48 -37.12
CA ASN A 861 22.53 19.48 -36.14
C ASN A 861 22.90 19.79 -34.68
N TYR A 862 24.13 20.20 -34.41
CA TYR A 862 24.58 20.63 -33.09
C TYR A 862 23.86 21.89 -32.60
N GLN A 863 23.23 22.67 -33.48
CA GLN A 863 22.38 23.80 -33.08
C GLN A 863 21.24 23.39 -32.14
N ASN A 864 20.86 22.11 -32.14
CA ASN A 864 19.79 21.57 -31.30
C ASN A 864 20.29 20.99 -29.97
N THR A 865 21.61 20.91 -29.72
CA THR A 865 22.10 20.42 -28.41
C THR A 865 22.15 21.54 -27.37
N THR A 866 22.14 21.16 -26.10
CA THR A 866 21.90 22.07 -24.96
C THR A 866 23.09 22.16 -23.99
N PRO A 867 24.30 22.48 -24.48
CA PRO A 867 25.51 22.38 -23.69
C PRO A 867 25.54 23.34 -22.50
N GLY A 868 25.42 22.80 -21.29
CA GLY A 868 25.55 23.58 -20.06
C GLY A 868 24.32 24.43 -19.71
N TRP A 869 23.20 24.28 -20.43
CA TRP A 869 21.93 24.91 -20.06
C TRP A 869 21.54 24.53 -18.65
N ARG A 870 21.15 25.52 -17.86
CA ARG A 870 20.68 25.33 -16.49
C ARG A 870 19.21 25.66 -16.34
N ARG A 871 18.51 24.80 -15.61
CA ARG A 871 17.19 25.09 -15.03
C ARG A 871 17.26 24.95 -13.52
N HIS A 872 16.61 25.86 -12.80
CA HIS A 872 16.70 25.95 -11.34
C HIS A 872 15.39 26.41 -10.70
N PHE A 873 15.13 25.87 -9.51
CA PHE A 873 14.01 26.22 -8.66
C PHE A 873 14.29 25.82 -7.21
N ASN A 874 13.60 26.44 -6.26
CA ASN A 874 13.65 26.06 -4.85
C ASN A 874 12.47 25.16 -4.50
N THR A 875 12.65 24.20 -3.60
CA THR A 875 11.54 23.39 -3.07
C THR A 875 11.84 22.82 -1.68
N ARG A 876 10.78 22.47 -0.95
CA ARG A 876 10.85 21.68 0.30
C ARG A 876 10.50 20.21 0.11
N ALA A 877 10.18 19.79 -1.11
CA ALA A 877 9.76 18.43 -1.41
C ALA A 877 10.83 17.41 -1.00
N LYS A 878 10.40 16.28 -0.46
CA LYS A 878 11.28 15.13 -0.21
C LYS A 878 11.57 14.36 -1.50
N ASP A 879 10.57 14.26 -2.37
CA ASP A 879 10.63 13.50 -3.60
C ASP A 879 10.26 14.42 -4.78
N ILE A 880 11.03 14.34 -5.86
CA ILE A 880 10.78 15.07 -7.11
C ILE A 880 11.02 14.09 -8.25
N VAL A 881 10.25 14.19 -9.33
CA VAL A 881 10.59 13.52 -10.59
C VAL A 881 10.72 14.58 -11.67
N LEU A 882 11.87 14.65 -12.32
CA LEU A 882 12.11 15.53 -13.47
C LEU A 882 11.80 14.78 -14.77
N HIS A 883 11.18 15.45 -15.72
CA HIS A 883 10.71 14.85 -16.97
C HIS A 883 11.46 15.44 -18.16
N PHE A 884 11.95 14.57 -19.03
CA PHE A 884 12.72 14.94 -20.22
C PHE A 884 12.26 14.16 -21.45
N SER A 885 12.63 14.61 -22.63
CA SER A 885 12.62 13.79 -23.85
C SER A 885 13.83 14.11 -24.73
N ASN A 886 14.15 13.20 -25.65
CA ASN A 886 15.15 13.46 -26.68
C ASN A 886 14.59 13.13 -28.07
N PRO A 887 14.21 14.13 -28.88
CA PRO A 887 13.71 13.94 -30.24
C PRO A 887 14.76 13.40 -31.22
N GLY A 888 16.02 13.23 -30.81
CA GLY A 888 17.06 12.65 -31.67
C GLY A 888 17.50 13.57 -32.80
N LEU A 889 17.48 14.89 -32.59
CA LEU A 889 17.79 15.86 -33.65
C LEU A 889 19.30 15.96 -33.91
N SER A 890 20.16 15.61 -32.95
CA SER A 890 21.63 15.66 -33.07
C SER A 890 22.23 14.34 -33.58
N GLY A 891 23.12 14.40 -34.58
CA GLY A 891 23.55 13.23 -35.35
C GLY A 891 24.83 12.49 -34.91
N ALA A 892 25.63 12.98 -33.95
CA ALA A 892 26.94 12.36 -33.66
C ALA A 892 27.57 12.57 -32.26
N SER A 893 26.97 13.35 -31.34
CA SER A 893 27.53 13.52 -29.99
C SER A 893 26.77 12.64 -28.99
N THR A 894 27.48 11.75 -28.29
CA THR A 894 26.90 10.70 -27.43
C THR A 894 26.92 11.02 -25.95
N ASN A 895 27.47 12.18 -25.53
CA ASN A 895 27.48 12.55 -24.11
C ASN A 895 26.11 13.10 -23.68
N GLY A 896 25.24 12.16 -23.28
CA GLY A 896 23.93 12.40 -22.70
C GLY A 896 23.91 12.54 -21.19
N VAL A 897 25.06 12.68 -20.52
CA VAL A 897 25.12 12.71 -19.06
C VAL A 897 25.03 14.15 -18.53
N GLY A 898 23.88 14.50 -17.97
CA GLY A 898 23.63 15.74 -17.24
C GLY A 898 23.94 15.62 -15.76
N ALA A 899 23.79 16.72 -15.02
CA ALA A 899 24.06 16.77 -13.58
C ALA A 899 22.98 17.54 -12.81
N ILE A 900 22.74 17.14 -11.57
CA ILE A 900 21.87 17.83 -10.62
C ILE A 900 22.73 18.25 -9.43
N PHE A 901 22.66 19.54 -9.10
CA PHE A 901 23.26 20.12 -7.91
C PHE A 901 22.15 20.53 -6.94
N VAL A 902 22.41 20.33 -5.65
CA VAL A 902 21.52 20.71 -4.56
C VAL A 902 22.32 21.63 -3.64
N ASP A 903 21.82 22.84 -3.45
CA ASP A 903 22.50 23.88 -2.67
C ASP A 903 23.95 24.13 -3.13
N GLY A 904 24.17 24.03 -4.45
CA GLY A 904 25.47 24.22 -5.09
C GLY A 904 26.42 23.01 -5.03
N VAL A 905 26.04 21.94 -4.32
CA VAL A 905 26.81 20.70 -4.20
C VAL A 905 26.30 19.67 -5.18
N PHE A 906 27.21 18.91 -5.82
CA PHE A 906 26.80 17.83 -6.71
C PHE A 906 25.98 16.78 -5.95
N PHE A 907 24.80 16.45 -6.47
CA PHE A 907 23.89 15.49 -5.86
C PHE A 907 23.80 14.19 -6.65
N GLN A 908 23.44 14.26 -7.93
CA GLN A 908 23.35 13.08 -8.80
C GLN A 908 23.57 13.44 -10.28
N SER A 909 23.96 12.46 -11.08
CA SER A 909 23.93 12.57 -12.55
C SER A 909 22.62 11.99 -13.10
N PHE A 910 22.29 12.35 -14.33
CA PHE A 910 21.23 11.69 -15.09
C PHE A 910 21.67 11.49 -16.54
N THR A 911 21.11 10.48 -17.21
CA THR A 911 21.50 10.14 -18.60
C THR A 911 20.30 10.23 -19.52
N ILE A 912 20.44 11.00 -20.59
CA ILE A 912 19.51 11.08 -21.71
C ILE A 912 20.07 10.25 -22.86
N GLY A 913 19.38 9.18 -23.24
CA GLY A 913 19.80 8.31 -24.36
C GLY A 913 19.55 8.94 -25.74
N SER A 914 20.03 8.30 -26.80
CA SER A 914 19.72 8.66 -28.20
C SER A 914 18.26 8.35 -28.55
N ALA A 915 17.57 9.28 -29.23
CA ALA A 915 16.17 9.15 -29.68
C ALA A 915 15.29 8.32 -28.71
N VAL A 916 15.03 8.89 -27.53
CA VAL A 916 14.22 8.26 -26.49
C VAL A 916 12.93 9.05 -26.35
N GLY A 917 11.83 8.36 -26.06
CA GLY A 917 10.58 8.98 -25.58
C GLY A 917 10.79 9.73 -24.27
N LYS A 918 9.80 9.72 -23.37
CA LYS A 918 9.96 10.36 -22.06
C LYS A 918 11.05 9.67 -21.24
N THR A 919 11.96 10.45 -20.68
CA THR A 919 12.95 10.03 -19.68
C THR A 919 12.59 10.71 -18.36
N PHE A 920 12.52 9.95 -17.28
CA PHE A 920 12.18 10.48 -15.96
C PHE A 920 13.41 10.36 -15.04
N VAL A 921 13.59 11.32 -14.15
CA VAL A 921 14.75 11.37 -13.25
C VAL A 921 14.24 11.61 -11.82
N PRO A 922 14.18 10.57 -10.97
CA PRO A 922 13.78 10.72 -9.59
C PRO A 922 14.89 11.42 -8.80
N VAL A 923 14.50 12.30 -7.89
CA VAL A 923 15.36 13.02 -6.94
C VAL A 923 14.73 12.87 -5.57
N THR A 924 15.31 12.03 -4.72
CA THR A 924 14.78 11.73 -3.39
C THR A 924 15.75 12.16 -2.31
N PHE A 925 15.24 12.89 -1.32
CA PHE A 925 15.99 13.37 -0.17
C PHE A 925 15.64 12.59 1.10
N THR A 926 16.54 12.62 2.08
CA THR A 926 16.34 11.97 3.38
C THR A 926 15.36 12.72 4.28
N SER A 927 15.08 14.00 4.00
CA SER A 927 14.22 14.86 4.83
C SER A 927 13.46 15.91 4.00
N VAL A 928 12.43 16.51 4.60
CA VAL A 928 11.72 17.69 4.07
C VAL A 928 12.46 18.95 4.54
N ALA A 929 13.15 19.65 3.63
CA ALA A 929 13.93 20.85 3.92
C ALA A 929 14.01 21.75 2.68
N ASP A 930 14.20 23.06 2.88
CA ASP A 930 14.41 24.02 1.79
C ASP A 930 15.71 23.72 1.05
N ARG A 931 15.61 23.60 -0.28
CA ARG A 931 16.72 23.25 -1.17
C ARG A 931 16.63 24.05 -2.46
N HIS A 932 17.79 24.47 -2.94
CA HIS A 932 17.98 24.99 -4.30
C HIS A 932 18.36 23.84 -5.23
N ILE A 933 17.49 23.55 -6.20
CA ILE A 933 17.70 22.51 -7.21
C ILE A 933 18.25 23.16 -8.47
N GLU A 934 19.38 22.69 -8.96
CA GLU A 934 20.01 23.13 -10.20
C GLU A 934 20.24 21.94 -11.13
N ILE A 935 19.66 21.99 -12.32
CA ILE A 935 19.70 20.95 -13.35
C ILE A 935 20.59 21.44 -14.50
N VAL A 936 21.72 20.79 -14.73
CA VAL A 936 22.67 21.08 -15.81
C VAL A 936 22.50 20.06 -16.93
N MET A 937 22.13 20.54 -18.11
CA MET A 937 21.81 19.69 -19.26
C MET A 937 23.07 19.11 -19.95
N PRO A 938 22.94 17.96 -20.64
CA PRO A 938 24.04 17.32 -21.35
C PRO A 938 24.57 18.13 -22.54
N TYR A 939 25.85 17.94 -22.88
CA TYR A 939 26.50 18.61 -24.01
C TYR A 939 26.05 18.10 -25.38
N GLY A 940 25.82 16.80 -25.49
CA GLY A 940 25.66 16.12 -26.78
C GLY A 940 24.24 15.89 -27.23
N MET A 941 23.22 16.27 -26.43
CA MET A 941 21.84 15.84 -26.65
C MET A 941 20.89 16.99 -26.95
N SER A 942 19.93 16.74 -27.83
CA SER A 942 18.77 17.61 -28.07
C SER A 942 17.72 17.52 -26.96
N THR A 943 18.14 17.67 -25.70
CA THR A 943 17.27 17.48 -24.53
C THR A 943 16.13 18.49 -24.51
N ARG A 944 14.92 17.99 -24.29
CA ARG A 944 13.73 18.77 -23.94
C ARG A 944 13.36 18.50 -22.50
N PHE A 945 13.02 19.54 -21.75
CA PHE A 945 12.46 19.41 -20.42
C PHE A 945 10.93 19.50 -20.49
N LEU A 946 10.24 18.51 -19.94
CA LEU A 946 8.78 18.40 -20.01
C LEU A 946 8.08 18.88 -18.73
N GLY A 947 8.81 19.04 -17.63
CA GLY A 947 8.25 19.49 -16.35
C GLY A 947 8.77 18.69 -15.16
N ALA A 948 8.11 18.86 -14.02
CA ALA A 948 8.38 18.09 -12.82
C ALA A 948 7.09 17.53 -12.19
N THR A 949 7.22 16.41 -11.49
CA THR A 949 6.23 15.90 -10.54
C THR A 949 6.73 16.17 -9.13
N ILE A 950 5.92 16.86 -8.34
CA ILE A 950 6.17 17.14 -6.93
C ILE A 950 4.96 16.66 -6.09
N PRO A 951 5.16 15.98 -4.95
CA PRO A 951 4.06 15.49 -4.11
C PRO A 951 3.04 16.57 -3.74
N ASN A 952 1.77 16.17 -3.65
CA ASN A 952 0.68 17.08 -3.32
C ASN A 952 0.90 17.75 -1.95
N GLY A 953 0.85 19.08 -1.91
CA GLY A 953 1.15 19.89 -0.72
C GLY A 953 2.58 20.46 -0.63
N ALA A 954 3.51 20.01 -1.47
CA ALA A 954 4.81 20.66 -1.64
C ALA A 954 4.78 21.67 -2.80
N THR A 955 5.45 22.81 -2.64
CA THR A 955 5.50 23.89 -3.64
C THR A 955 6.93 24.13 -4.15
N ILE A 956 7.03 24.83 -5.27
CA ILE A 956 8.29 25.45 -5.71
C ILE A 956 8.23 26.96 -5.56
N THR A 957 9.41 27.59 -5.43
CA THR A 957 9.62 29.04 -5.48
C THR A 957 10.80 29.37 -6.39
N ALA A 958 10.85 30.63 -6.85
CA ALA A 958 11.94 31.09 -7.71
C ALA A 958 13.29 31.05 -6.96
N PRO A 959 14.39 30.67 -7.64
CA PRO A 959 15.74 30.72 -7.08
C PRO A 959 16.29 32.15 -7.09
N ALA A 960 17.45 32.36 -6.47
CA ALA A 960 18.22 33.58 -6.68
C ALA A 960 18.73 33.63 -8.13
N THR A 961 18.55 34.76 -8.81
CA THR A 961 18.80 34.82 -10.24
C THR A 961 20.29 34.67 -10.60
N ARG A 962 20.58 33.79 -11.55
CA ARG A 962 21.91 33.71 -12.19
C ARG A 962 22.05 34.71 -13.34
N LEU A 963 20.97 35.35 -13.78
CA LEU A 963 20.95 36.23 -14.95
C LEU A 963 21.84 37.47 -14.81
N THR A 964 22.20 37.85 -13.57
CA THR A 964 23.10 38.97 -13.26
C THR A 964 24.58 38.60 -13.23
N LEU A 965 24.93 37.31 -13.32
CA LEU A 965 26.32 36.86 -13.31
C LEU A 965 27.03 37.19 -14.64
N PRO A 966 28.35 37.43 -14.64
CA PRO A 966 29.09 37.66 -15.88
C PRO A 966 28.94 36.51 -16.88
N ARG A 967 28.69 36.85 -18.16
CA ARG A 967 28.55 35.87 -19.25
C ARG A 967 29.90 35.50 -19.83
N ALA A 968 30.34 34.27 -19.59
CA ALA A 968 31.46 33.68 -20.31
C ALA A 968 30.93 32.94 -21.55
N VAL A 969 31.38 33.34 -22.75
CA VAL A 969 30.93 32.72 -24.00
C VAL A 969 32.11 32.13 -24.75
N ILE A 970 31.99 30.88 -25.20
CA ILE A 970 33.00 30.22 -26.04
C ILE A 970 32.44 29.87 -27.41
N ILE A 971 33.24 30.14 -28.45
CA ILE A 971 33.10 29.55 -29.79
C ILE A 971 34.32 28.66 -30.08
N GLY A 972 34.14 27.65 -30.92
CA GLY A 972 35.23 26.75 -31.26
C GLY A 972 34.76 25.41 -31.79
N ASP A 973 35.64 24.42 -31.65
CA ASP A 973 35.43 23.07 -32.16
C ASP A 973 35.05 22.02 -31.08
N SER A 974 35.26 20.73 -31.36
CA SER A 974 34.92 19.61 -30.48
C SER A 974 35.58 19.66 -29.10
N ARG A 975 36.70 20.37 -28.96
CA ARG A 975 37.41 20.55 -27.67
C ARG A 975 36.74 21.61 -26.79
N GLY A 976 36.10 22.61 -27.40
CA GLY A 976 35.20 23.53 -26.70
C GLY A 976 33.82 22.93 -26.48
N HIS A 977 33.39 21.99 -27.32
CA HIS A 977 32.07 21.36 -27.23
C HIS A 977 31.97 20.30 -26.11
N GLY A 978 33.06 19.56 -25.84
CA GLY A 978 33.17 18.64 -24.69
C GLY A 978 33.15 17.15 -25.01
N PHE A 979 33.72 16.71 -26.14
CA PHE A 979 33.61 15.33 -26.67
C PHE A 979 34.17 14.20 -25.78
N GLN A 980 35.21 14.44 -24.96
CA GLN A 980 35.82 13.43 -24.09
C GLN A 980 35.56 13.64 -22.59
N ALA A 981 34.80 14.68 -22.21
CA ALA A 981 34.32 14.78 -20.85
C ALA A 981 33.28 13.68 -20.61
N THR A 982 33.33 12.99 -19.47
CA THR A 982 32.40 11.87 -19.19
C THR A 982 30.99 12.35 -18.82
N ALA A 983 30.86 13.60 -18.36
CA ALA A 983 29.59 14.23 -18.00
C ALA A 983 29.64 15.75 -18.13
N ALA A 984 28.46 16.38 -18.15
CA ALA A 984 28.36 17.83 -18.27
C ALA A 984 29.22 18.58 -17.22
N ARG A 985 29.18 18.10 -15.97
CA ARG A 985 29.91 18.71 -14.86
C ARG A 985 31.44 18.68 -14.97
N TYR A 986 32.02 17.86 -15.84
CA TYR A 986 33.47 17.67 -15.93
C TYR A 986 34.12 18.43 -17.09
N HIS A 987 33.33 19.07 -17.94
CA HIS A 987 33.91 19.86 -19.01
C HIS A 987 34.63 21.10 -18.44
N TRP A 988 35.81 21.38 -18.99
CA TRP A 988 36.69 22.43 -18.47
C TRP A 988 36.03 23.81 -18.41
N PHE A 989 35.16 24.14 -19.38
CA PHE A 989 34.52 25.45 -19.41
C PHE A 989 33.43 25.56 -18.33
N GLU A 990 32.76 24.45 -17.98
CA GLU A 990 31.85 24.39 -16.83
C GLU A 990 32.61 24.52 -15.51
N LEU A 991 33.72 23.79 -15.36
CA LEU A 991 34.57 23.86 -14.17
C LEU A 991 35.12 25.28 -13.95
N LEU A 992 35.60 25.92 -15.03
CA LEU A 992 36.08 27.29 -15.00
C LEU A 992 34.96 28.27 -14.59
N CYS A 993 33.83 28.25 -15.28
CA CYS A 993 32.73 29.19 -15.01
C CYS A 993 32.18 29.00 -13.60
N ARG A 994 32.06 27.76 -13.12
CA ARG A 994 31.64 27.48 -11.74
C ARG A 994 32.64 28.02 -10.72
N ALA A 995 33.95 27.84 -10.95
CA ALA A 995 34.99 28.37 -10.07
C ALA A 995 35.04 29.92 -10.04
N LYS A 996 34.68 30.57 -11.15
CA LYS A 996 34.66 32.04 -11.26
C LYS A 996 33.32 32.68 -10.89
N GLY A 997 32.27 31.89 -10.67
CA GLY A 997 30.92 32.40 -10.44
C GLY A 997 30.31 33.07 -11.68
N TRP A 998 30.58 32.53 -12.87
CA TRP A 998 30.10 33.05 -14.15
C TRP A 998 28.96 32.20 -14.74
N GLN A 999 28.23 32.77 -15.70
CA GLN A 999 27.41 31.97 -16.61
C GLN A 999 28.31 31.30 -17.66
N HIS A 1000 27.92 30.10 -18.04
CA HIS A 1000 28.59 29.26 -19.01
C HIS A 1000 27.78 29.19 -20.31
N ILE A 1001 28.19 29.91 -21.36
CA ILE A 1001 27.52 29.86 -22.67
C ILE A 1001 28.41 29.15 -23.69
N ASN A 1002 28.06 27.91 -24.05
CA ASN A 1002 28.87 27.10 -24.96
C ASN A 1002 28.31 27.05 -26.39
N LEU A 1003 28.95 27.77 -27.30
CA LEU A 1003 28.61 27.81 -28.72
C LEU A 1003 29.58 27.01 -29.59
N ALA A 1004 30.53 26.29 -28.99
CA ALA A 1004 31.47 25.46 -29.72
C ALA A 1004 30.77 24.22 -30.31
N ASN A 1005 31.14 23.88 -31.55
CA ASN A 1005 30.50 22.81 -32.30
C ASN A 1005 31.52 21.75 -32.74
N GLY A 1006 31.13 20.48 -32.67
CA GLY A 1006 32.02 19.37 -33.01
C GLY A 1006 32.51 19.51 -34.44
N SER A 1007 33.81 19.26 -34.67
CA SER A 1007 34.43 19.32 -36.00
C SER A 1007 34.28 20.67 -36.71
N ARG A 1008 34.09 21.79 -36.00
CA ARG A 1008 33.98 23.11 -36.66
C ARG A 1008 35.34 23.63 -37.15
N ARG A 1009 35.37 24.21 -38.36
CA ARG A 1009 36.57 24.79 -38.99
C ARG A 1009 36.49 26.31 -38.96
N LEU A 1010 37.63 26.98 -38.81
CA LEU A 1010 37.71 28.43 -38.97
C LEU A 1010 37.65 28.84 -40.45
N ASN A 1011 38.23 28.04 -41.36
CA ASN A 1011 38.26 28.33 -42.80
C ASN A 1011 36.88 28.51 -43.45
N THR A 1012 35.81 28.06 -42.80
CA THR A 1012 34.42 28.22 -43.26
C THR A 1012 33.52 28.96 -42.26
N SER A 1013 34.07 29.49 -41.15
CA SER A 1013 33.27 29.97 -40.01
C SER A 1013 33.76 31.28 -39.40
N THR A 1014 34.37 32.19 -40.17
CA THR A 1014 34.80 33.50 -39.66
C THR A 1014 33.64 34.36 -39.14
N ALA A 1015 32.40 34.09 -39.59
CA ALA A 1015 31.17 34.70 -39.07
C ALA A 1015 30.87 34.34 -37.60
N ASP A 1016 31.51 33.30 -37.04
CA ASP A 1016 31.34 32.93 -35.63
C ASP A 1016 31.77 34.05 -34.68
N GLY A 1017 32.69 34.95 -35.10
CA GLY A 1017 33.04 36.15 -34.35
C GLY A 1017 31.87 37.11 -34.14
N THR A 1018 31.03 37.28 -35.16
CA THR A 1018 29.78 38.07 -35.05
C THR A 1018 28.82 37.42 -34.06
N VAL A 1019 28.65 36.10 -34.16
CA VAL A 1019 27.78 35.32 -33.27
C VAL A 1019 28.24 35.39 -31.81
N LEU A 1020 29.56 35.29 -31.59
CA LEU A 1020 30.17 35.47 -30.28
C LEU A 1020 29.87 36.86 -29.71
N GLY A 1021 29.91 37.91 -30.53
CA GLY A 1021 29.56 39.27 -30.10
C GLY A 1021 28.07 39.41 -29.74
N GLN A 1022 27.18 38.80 -30.54
CA GLN A 1022 25.73 38.79 -30.34
C GLN A 1022 25.30 38.03 -29.07
N ALA A 1023 26.07 37.04 -28.65
CA ALA A 1023 25.84 36.32 -27.39
C ALA A 1023 26.05 37.17 -26.12
N ASN A 1024 26.48 38.43 -26.31
CA ASN A 1024 26.68 39.44 -25.27
C ASN A 1024 27.63 39.00 -24.14
N PRO A 1025 28.88 38.57 -24.45
CA PRO A 1025 29.84 38.15 -23.44
C PRO A 1025 30.30 39.32 -22.56
N ALA A 1026 30.44 39.04 -21.26
CA ALA A 1026 31.29 39.81 -20.37
C ALA A 1026 32.76 39.38 -20.52
N VAL A 1027 32.99 38.11 -20.87
CA VAL A 1027 34.29 37.56 -21.24
C VAL A 1027 34.12 36.53 -22.35
N ALA A 1028 35.00 36.54 -23.34
CA ALA A 1028 34.87 35.74 -24.55
C ALA A 1028 36.05 34.80 -24.77
N PHE A 1029 35.79 33.63 -25.35
CA PHE A 1029 36.78 32.60 -25.64
C PHE A 1029 36.65 32.12 -27.09
N SER A 1030 37.77 31.87 -27.75
CA SER A 1030 37.83 31.28 -29.09
C SER A 1030 38.85 30.16 -29.15
N LEU A 1031 38.49 29.05 -29.81
CA LEU A 1031 39.36 27.90 -30.00
C LEU A 1031 39.14 27.26 -31.39
N TYR A 1032 40.02 27.59 -32.31
CA TYR A 1032 40.12 27.03 -33.66
C TYR A 1032 41.59 26.83 -33.96
N ASP A 1033 41.97 25.73 -34.62
CA ASP A 1033 43.33 25.44 -35.10
C ASP A 1033 43.34 23.99 -35.66
N TYR A 1034 42.82 23.05 -34.86
CA TYR A 1034 42.98 21.60 -35.08
C TYR A 1034 42.28 21.12 -36.35
N ASN A 1035 41.03 21.53 -36.59
CA ASN A 1035 40.28 21.08 -37.77
C ASN A 1035 40.79 21.72 -39.07
N ASP A 1036 41.22 22.99 -39.01
CA ASP A 1036 41.90 23.62 -40.15
C ASP A 1036 43.22 22.89 -40.47
N ARG A 1037 43.94 22.45 -39.43
CA ARG A 1037 45.10 21.56 -39.58
C ARG A 1037 44.73 20.21 -40.17
N THR A 1038 43.65 19.59 -39.73
CA THR A 1038 43.17 18.33 -40.32
C THR A 1038 42.90 18.47 -41.81
N ASP A 1039 42.33 19.62 -42.21
CA ASP A 1039 42.04 19.93 -43.61
C ASP A 1039 43.25 20.53 -44.36
N GLN A 1040 44.42 20.65 -43.70
CA GLN A 1040 45.68 21.21 -44.24
C GLN A 1040 45.50 22.60 -44.87
N VAL A 1041 44.68 23.45 -44.25
CA VAL A 1041 44.45 24.84 -44.68
C VAL A 1041 45.77 25.63 -44.70
N PRO A 1042 46.11 26.35 -45.78
CA PRO A 1042 47.35 27.13 -45.81
C PRO A 1042 47.48 28.10 -44.62
N LEU A 1043 48.66 28.14 -43.99
CA LEU A 1043 48.89 28.90 -42.75
C LEU A 1043 48.53 30.39 -42.85
N LEU A 1044 48.83 31.01 -44.00
CA LEU A 1044 48.46 32.41 -44.27
C LEU A 1044 46.94 32.60 -44.33
N THR A 1045 46.23 31.66 -44.93
CA THR A 1045 44.76 31.66 -44.98
C THR A 1045 44.18 31.52 -43.59
N HIS A 1046 44.69 30.57 -42.79
CA HIS A 1046 44.28 30.39 -41.39
C HIS A 1046 44.49 31.66 -40.55
N LYS A 1047 45.69 32.26 -40.62
CA LYS A 1047 46.01 33.53 -39.95
C LYS A 1047 45.02 34.64 -40.31
N ASN A 1048 44.77 34.85 -41.61
CA ASN A 1048 43.86 35.90 -42.10
C ASN A 1048 42.40 35.64 -41.70
N ASN A 1049 41.97 34.38 -41.70
CA ASN A 1049 40.64 34.01 -41.23
C ASN A 1049 40.49 34.28 -39.73
N TYR A 1050 41.52 34.04 -38.93
CA TYR A 1050 41.49 34.35 -37.49
C TYR A 1050 41.38 35.84 -37.25
N LYS A 1051 42.15 36.66 -37.98
CA LYS A 1051 42.03 38.12 -37.94
C LYS A 1051 40.61 38.58 -38.28
N THR A 1052 40.01 37.98 -39.31
CA THR A 1052 38.64 38.27 -39.73
C THR A 1052 37.63 37.91 -38.63
N LEU A 1053 37.76 36.74 -37.99
CA LEU A 1053 36.92 36.34 -36.87
C LEU A 1053 37.01 37.33 -35.70
N ILE A 1054 38.22 37.75 -35.32
CA ILE A 1054 38.44 38.71 -34.23
C ILE A 1054 37.83 40.08 -34.59
N ASN A 1055 38.06 40.57 -35.81
CA ASN A 1055 37.49 41.83 -36.26
C ASN A 1055 35.95 41.81 -36.24
N ASN A 1056 35.34 40.72 -36.69
CA ASN A 1056 33.88 40.54 -36.63
C ASN A 1056 33.35 40.60 -35.18
N PHE A 1057 34.06 40.01 -34.22
CA PHE A 1057 33.74 40.12 -32.80
C PHE A 1057 33.89 41.57 -32.29
N ARG A 1058 34.98 42.23 -32.64
CA ARG A 1058 35.33 43.59 -32.19
C ARG A 1058 34.35 44.65 -32.68
N VAL A 1059 33.71 44.45 -33.84
CA VAL A 1059 32.62 45.31 -34.33
C VAL A 1059 31.48 45.41 -33.31
N LEU A 1060 31.16 44.32 -32.62
CA LEU A 1060 30.08 44.29 -31.62
C LEU A 1060 30.57 44.49 -30.19
N LYS A 1061 31.82 44.09 -29.91
CA LYS A 1061 32.44 44.11 -28.58
C LYS A 1061 33.84 44.72 -28.63
N PRO A 1062 33.96 46.06 -28.70
CA PRO A 1062 35.24 46.73 -28.91
C PRO A 1062 36.25 46.51 -27.76
N THR A 1063 35.76 46.38 -26.52
CA THR A 1063 36.61 46.36 -25.31
C THR A 1063 36.53 45.06 -24.51
N THR A 1064 35.60 44.16 -24.82
CA THR A 1064 35.45 42.89 -24.08
C THR A 1064 36.69 42.01 -24.28
N LYS A 1065 37.30 41.50 -23.21
CA LYS A 1065 38.47 40.62 -23.34
C LYS A 1065 38.12 39.36 -24.13
N LEU A 1066 38.93 39.06 -25.14
CA LEU A 1066 38.86 37.85 -25.96
C LEU A 1066 40.09 36.99 -25.67
N TYR A 1067 39.87 35.82 -25.08
CA TYR A 1067 40.91 34.85 -24.82
C TYR A 1067 40.94 33.83 -25.96
N VAL A 1068 42.01 33.88 -26.75
CA VAL A 1068 42.24 32.98 -27.88
C VAL A 1068 43.10 31.82 -27.39
N ILE A 1069 42.51 30.64 -27.31
CA ILE A 1069 43.15 29.43 -26.83
C ILE A 1069 43.68 28.65 -28.04
N THR A 1070 45.00 28.50 -28.12
CA THR A 1070 45.60 27.65 -29.15
C THR A 1070 45.45 26.17 -28.78
N SER A 1071 45.65 25.29 -29.75
CA SER A 1071 45.50 23.85 -29.54
C SER A 1071 46.32 23.31 -28.36
N ASN A 1072 45.75 22.42 -27.56
CA ASN A 1072 46.52 21.58 -26.63
C ASN A 1072 47.48 20.65 -27.35
N TRP A 1073 48.35 19.99 -26.58
CA TRP A 1073 49.12 18.84 -27.07
C TRP A 1073 48.20 17.77 -27.66
N ILE A 1074 48.60 17.25 -28.81
CA ILE A 1074 47.95 16.11 -29.47
C ILE A 1074 48.98 14.99 -29.62
N SER A 1075 48.53 13.75 -29.71
CA SER A 1075 49.44 12.61 -29.79
C SER A 1075 50.27 12.62 -31.08
N ALA A 1076 51.43 11.97 -31.04
CA ALA A 1076 52.30 11.87 -32.22
C ALA A 1076 51.60 11.25 -33.44
N ALA A 1077 50.67 10.31 -33.20
CA ALA A 1077 49.85 9.72 -34.25
C ALA A 1077 48.91 10.75 -34.89
N GLN A 1078 48.31 11.64 -34.08
CA GLN A 1078 47.42 12.68 -34.59
C GLN A 1078 48.18 13.83 -35.28
N ASP A 1079 49.44 14.09 -34.92
CA ASP A 1079 50.27 15.15 -35.50
C ASP A 1079 51.10 14.70 -36.73
N ALA A 1080 50.83 13.51 -37.28
CA ALA A 1080 51.57 12.92 -38.40
C ALA A 1080 51.19 13.51 -39.78
N LEU A 1081 50.79 14.78 -39.87
CA LEU A 1081 50.51 15.49 -41.13
C LEU A 1081 51.69 16.39 -41.57
N THR A 1082 51.65 16.91 -42.80
CA THR A 1082 52.69 17.79 -43.36
C THR A 1082 52.78 19.10 -42.59
N LEU A 1083 51.68 19.85 -42.51
CA LEU A 1083 51.58 21.00 -41.59
C LEU A 1083 51.21 20.49 -40.21
N LYS A 1084 52.07 20.79 -39.24
CA LYS A 1084 51.98 20.34 -37.84
C LYS A 1084 51.05 21.23 -37.05
N ILE A 1085 50.51 20.71 -35.94
CA ILE A 1085 49.69 21.52 -35.04
C ILE A 1085 50.47 22.75 -34.51
N ALA A 1086 51.79 22.64 -34.34
CA ALA A 1086 52.64 23.74 -33.92
C ALA A 1086 52.63 24.92 -34.90
N ASP A 1087 52.55 24.64 -36.21
CA ASP A 1087 52.51 25.66 -37.25
C ASP A 1087 51.22 26.50 -37.16
N TYR A 1088 50.10 25.85 -36.84
CA TYR A 1088 48.81 26.54 -36.65
C TYR A 1088 48.77 27.33 -35.34
N ARG A 1089 49.33 26.80 -34.24
CA ARG A 1089 49.48 27.59 -33.00
C ARG A 1089 50.26 28.88 -33.25
N GLN A 1090 51.34 28.80 -34.03
CA GLN A 1090 52.15 29.96 -34.39
C GLN A 1090 51.37 30.92 -35.29
N ALA A 1091 50.69 30.43 -36.33
CA ALA A 1091 49.85 31.25 -37.20
C ALA A 1091 48.76 32.01 -36.43
N THR A 1092 48.15 31.39 -35.42
CA THR A 1092 47.19 32.02 -34.51
C THR A 1092 47.84 33.08 -33.62
N ALA A 1093 49.02 32.81 -33.05
CA ALA A 1093 49.78 33.80 -32.28
C ALA A 1093 50.20 35.02 -33.14
N ASP A 1094 50.61 34.78 -34.38
CA ASP A 1094 50.96 35.82 -35.35
C ASP A 1094 49.75 36.69 -35.72
N ALA A 1095 48.56 36.08 -35.85
CA ALA A 1095 47.31 36.82 -36.11
C ALA A 1095 47.03 37.86 -35.01
N LEU A 1096 47.17 37.48 -33.73
CA LEU A 1096 46.96 38.37 -32.59
C LEU A 1096 48.03 39.45 -32.53
N THR A 1097 49.29 39.07 -32.77
CA THR A 1097 50.43 40.01 -32.80
C THR A 1097 50.23 41.08 -33.87
N GLU A 1098 49.78 40.71 -35.07
CA GLU A 1098 49.51 41.66 -36.16
C GLU A 1098 48.31 42.56 -35.91
N LEU A 1099 47.29 42.11 -35.16
CA LEU A 1099 46.16 42.95 -34.78
C LEU A 1099 46.52 43.98 -33.71
N ALA A 1100 47.55 43.70 -32.90
CA ALA A 1100 48.11 44.60 -31.89
C ALA A 1100 47.06 45.22 -30.92
N ASP A 1101 46.02 44.46 -30.57
CA ASP A 1101 44.97 44.87 -29.63
C ASP A 1101 45.13 44.12 -28.30
N ALA A 1102 45.37 44.88 -27.22
CA ALA A 1102 45.63 44.36 -25.87
C ALA A 1102 44.43 43.60 -25.26
N ASN A 1103 43.23 43.75 -25.81
CA ASN A 1103 42.06 42.98 -25.38
C ASN A 1103 42.02 41.57 -26.01
N ASN A 1104 42.90 41.27 -26.97
CA ASN A 1104 43.07 39.92 -27.53
C ASN A 1104 44.23 39.23 -26.82
N ILE A 1105 43.91 38.24 -25.99
CA ILE A 1105 44.85 37.60 -25.09
C ILE A 1105 45.07 36.16 -25.55
N LEU A 1106 46.30 35.82 -25.89
CA LEU A 1106 46.66 34.47 -26.27
C LEU A 1106 46.82 33.58 -25.03
N ILE A 1107 46.16 32.44 -25.00
CA ILE A 1107 46.41 31.37 -24.03
C ILE A 1107 47.09 30.21 -24.78
N ASN A 1108 48.28 29.84 -24.32
CA ASN A 1108 49.04 28.74 -24.90
C ASN A 1108 48.42 27.39 -24.50
N GLY A 1109 47.81 26.68 -25.46
CA GLY A 1109 47.21 25.38 -25.20
C GLY A 1109 48.19 24.31 -24.65
N LEU A 1110 49.50 24.43 -24.94
CA LEU A 1110 50.52 23.52 -24.42
C LEU A 1110 50.78 23.68 -22.92
N SER A 1111 50.42 24.80 -22.31
CA SER A 1111 50.60 25.02 -20.87
C SER A 1111 49.39 24.57 -20.05
N LEU A 1112 48.34 24.05 -20.68
CA LEU A 1112 47.08 23.74 -20.01
C LEU A 1112 47.01 22.33 -19.42
N THR A 1113 47.87 21.40 -19.86
CA THR A 1113 47.92 20.02 -19.35
C THR A 1113 49.34 19.53 -19.21
N THR A 1114 49.51 18.33 -18.66
CA THR A 1114 50.78 17.60 -18.63
C THR A 1114 51.23 17.08 -20.00
N ASN A 1115 50.49 17.38 -21.08
CA ASN A 1115 50.82 16.98 -22.45
C ASN A 1115 51.03 15.46 -22.62
N SER A 1116 50.11 14.68 -22.05
CA SER A 1116 50.17 13.22 -22.06
C SER A 1116 48.82 12.59 -22.42
N ASN A 1117 48.85 11.30 -22.78
CA ASN A 1117 47.62 10.51 -22.99
C ASN A 1117 46.77 10.39 -21.71
N ALA A 1118 47.34 10.66 -20.52
CA ALA A 1118 46.58 10.64 -19.27
C ALA A 1118 45.61 11.83 -19.17
N SER A 1119 45.93 12.98 -19.78
CA SER A 1119 45.07 14.16 -19.83
C SER A 1119 44.28 14.26 -21.14
N ILE A 1120 44.75 13.64 -22.21
CA ILE A 1120 44.16 13.71 -23.56
C ILE A 1120 43.72 12.31 -24.00
N GLY A 1121 42.43 12.00 -23.85
CA GLY A 1121 41.91 10.62 -23.88
C GLY A 1121 42.02 9.89 -25.21
N ASP A 1122 41.77 10.59 -26.33
CA ASP A 1122 41.85 10.04 -27.69
C ASP A 1122 43.04 10.59 -28.50
N GLY A 1123 43.99 11.21 -27.81
CA GLY A 1123 45.11 11.91 -28.43
C GLY A 1123 44.76 13.28 -29.02
N VAL A 1124 43.52 13.76 -28.89
CA VAL A 1124 43.10 15.11 -29.35
C VAL A 1124 42.39 15.90 -28.25
N HIS A 1125 41.39 15.31 -27.60
CA HIS A 1125 40.51 16.01 -26.68
C HIS A 1125 40.89 15.78 -25.21
N PRO A 1126 40.76 16.80 -24.34
CA PRO A 1126 40.88 16.63 -22.90
C PRO A 1126 39.83 15.66 -22.37
N ASN A 1127 40.27 14.65 -21.60
CA ASN A 1127 39.36 13.84 -20.77
C ASN A 1127 39.01 14.59 -19.48
N ASP A 1128 38.41 13.93 -18.48
CA ASP A 1128 38.06 14.59 -17.21
C ASP A 1128 39.28 15.16 -16.47
N VAL A 1129 40.41 14.45 -16.47
CA VAL A 1129 41.67 14.92 -15.85
C VAL A 1129 42.17 16.14 -16.59
N GLY A 1130 42.31 16.06 -17.92
CA GLY A 1130 42.74 17.20 -18.73
C GLY A 1130 41.78 18.39 -18.63
N SER A 1131 40.49 18.15 -18.50
CA SER A 1131 39.50 19.21 -18.35
C SER A 1131 39.63 19.95 -17.02
N ALA A 1132 39.93 19.23 -15.93
CA ALA A 1132 40.22 19.84 -14.64
C ALA A 1132 41.53 20.66 -14.69
N GLU A 1133 42.57 20.14 -15.34
CA GLU A 1133 43.84 20.85 -15.55
C GLU A 1133 43.63 22.14 -16.35
N TRP A 1134 42.87 22.09 -17.45
CA TRP A 1134 42.54 23.29 -18.25
C TRP A 1134 41.84 24.34 -17.41
N ALA A 1135 40.79 23.95 -16.67
CA ALA A 1135 40.06 24.88 -15.83
C ALA A 1135 40.97 25.55 -14.79
N ALA A 1136 41.79 24.77 -14.10
CA ALA A 1136 42.71 25.26 -13.08
C ALA A 1136 43.79 26.21 -13.65
N ASN A 1137 44.35 25.86 -14.81
CA ASN A 1137 45.42 26.64 -15.45
C ASN A 1137 44.91 27.88 -16.17
N ILE A 1138 43.67 27.89 -16.65
CA ILE A 1138 43.04 29.06 -17.27
C ILE A 1138 42.54 30.05 -16.20
N ALA A 1139 42.00 29.56 -15.08
CA ALA A 1139 41.39 30.41 -14.03
C ALA A 1139 42.21 31.65 -13.59
N PRO A 1140 43.54 31.57 -13.36
CA PRO A 1140 44.35 32.73 -12.99
C PRO A 1140 44.65 33.68 -14.17
N LEU A 1141 44.48 33.22 -15.42
CA LEU A 1141 44.78 34.01 -16.62
C LEU A 1141 43.59 34.88 -17.06
N VAL A 1142 42.40 34.59 -16.55
CA VAL A 1142 41.15 35.18 -17.06
C VAL A 1142 40.45 36.09 -16.04
N SER A 1143 39.94 37.18 -16.57
CA SER A 1143 39.11 38.18 -15.89
C SER A 1143 38.08 38.76 -16.85
N VAL A 1144 36.98 39.25 -16.28
CA VAL A 1144 35.99 40.09 -16.97
C VAL A 1144 36.60 41.45 -17.28
#